data_AF-A0A3D5J2R7-F1
#
_entry.id   AF-A0A3D5J2R7-F1
#
_cell.length_a   1.000
_cell.length_b   1.000
_cell.length_c   1.000
_cell.angle_alpha   90.00
_cell.angle_beta   90.00
_cell.angle_gamma   90.00
#
_symmetry.space_group_name_H-M   'P 1'
#
loop_
_entity.id
_entity.type
_entity.pdbx_description
1 polymer ?
#
loop_
_entity_poly.entity_id
_entity_poly.type
_entity_poly.pdbx_seq_one_letter_code
_entity_poly.pdbx_strand_id
1 'polypeptide(L)'
;GLIYKGYTIQPYSPKAGTGLSSHELNQPGTYQDVSDTTVTAMFKTKKETLPAGLKEHEEDVFLIAWTTTPWTLPSNTALTVGPKIEYVTVKTYNQYTFEPITIVVAKELALKQFDKKFKQVESEEELKAYKEGDNLPAGKAGKIPFLIGENYKGKDLVGIAYEQLLPYTLPFENPENAFRVISGDFVTTEDGTGIVHTAPTFGADDALVAKQATPPVPPMLVKDENDNLVPLVDLQGKFRPEMGEFAGKYVKNEYYDEGKAPEKSVDVEIAITLKEENRAFKVEKYVHSYPNCWRTDKPILYYPLDSWFIKVTEVKDRMHELNTGINWKPKSTGEGRFGNWLANANDWNLSRSRYWGIPLPIWRTEDGRKEKIIGSVEELKIEITKAVEAGVMDKDIFADFKIGDMSEENYANVDLHKNVVDTITLVSDSGKPMKREADLIDVWFDSGSMPYAQWHYPFENKEKVEKDWRKADFIAEGVDQTRGWFYTLHAIATMTFDDVAYKNVVSNGLVLDKNGQKMSKRLGNAVDPFETLSVYGPDATRWYMISNANPWDNLKFDIEGIGEISRKFFGTLYNTYSFFTLYANIDNFTYAEADVKLEERPEIDRWILSELHTLIEKVDKFYADYEPTKATRVISEFVQENLSNWFVRLSRRRFWKGDYQQDKISAYQTLYTCLETVAKLSAPVAPFFMDALYKDLNQTTKKENYESVHTALFPVFDEKFVDKSLERKMEKAQTISSLVLSLRKKEMIKVRQPLQRIMIPVLDKKQGEEILAVQDLIKSEVNVKEVELIDDASGILVKQIKPNFRVLGPRFGKEMKHVVAKINQLQAEDIATIEKEGKIEIEVNGEMIILDASEVEISSQDIEGWLVASSGNITVALDVNISPELKKEGVARELVNRIQNMRKDSGFEVTDTINVQLQKDGIIEDAVADNITYIKTETLTAALELAEVVKDGVDVEFDDVTTKLLITKN
;
A
#
# COMPACT_ATOMS: atom_id res chain seq x y z
N GLY A 1 -31.36 21.35 8.53
CA GLY A 1 -31.03 19.91 8.50
C GLY A 1 -29.76 19.72 7.70
N LEU A 2 -29.14 18.53 7.79
CA LEU A 2 -27.89 18.23 7.06
C LEU A 2 -28.12 17.82 5.60
N ILE A 3 -29.36 17.60 5.17
CA ILE A 3 -29.70 17.28 3.78
C ILE A 3 -30.32 18.51 3.12
N TYR A 4 -29.89 18.86 1.91
CA TYR A 4 -30.45 19.97 1.13
C TYR A 4 -30.37 19.72 -0.38
N LYS A 5 -31.24 20.37 -1.16
CA LYS A 5 -31.18 20.38 -2.63
C LYS A 5 -30.49 21.66 -3.11
N GLY A 6 -29.59 21.54 -4.09
CA GLY A 6 -28.91 22.68 -4.69
C GLY A 6 -28.67 22.50 -6.18
N TYR A 7 -28.78 23.61 -6.92
CA TYR A 7 -28.35 23.70 -8.31
C TYR A 7 -26.91 24.22 -8.36
N THR A 8 -25.96 23.34 -8.60
CA THR A 8 -24.52 23.64 -8.51
C THR A 8 -23.74 22.97 -9.63
N ILE A 9 -22.55 23.50 -9.92
CA ILE A 9 -21.61 22.86 -10.85
C ILE A 9 -20.99 21.65 -10.18
N GLN A 10 -21.18 20.48 -10.78
CA GLN A 10 -20.77 19.20 -10.23
C GLN A 10 -20.02 18.37 -11.28
N PRO A 11 -19.14 17.46 -10.85
CA PRO A 11 -18.64 16.42 -11.74
C PRO A 11 -19.80 15.58 -12.29
N TYR A 12 -19.86 15.44 -13.60
CA TYR A 12 -20.89 14.72 -14.31
C TYR A 12 -20.26 13.75 -15.30
N SER A 13 -20.76 12.52 -15.36
CA SER A 13 -20.34 11.55 -16.36
C SER A 13 -21.42 11.42 -17.43
N PRO A 14 -21.24 11.99 -18.65
CA PRO A 14 -22.24 11.86 -19.71
C PRO A 14 -22.52 10.40 -20.10
N LYS A 15 -21.50 9.54 -20.01
CA LYS A 15 -21.64 8.12 -20.30
C LYS A 15 -22.32 7.32 -19.20
N ALA A 16 -22.26 7.78 -17.95
CA ALA A 16 -23.06 7.20 -16.87
C ALA A 16 -24.42 7.91 -16.68
N GLY A 17 -24.61 9.10 -17.26
CA GLY A 17 -25.84 9.88 -17.14
C GLY A 17 -26.12 10.40 -15.73
N THR A 18 -25.09 10.63 -14.91
CA THR A 18 -25.27 11.02 -13.50
C THR A 18 -24.14 11.91 -12.99
N GLY A 19 -24.48 12.76 -12.02
CA GLY A 19 -23.51 13.46 -11.19
C GLY A 19 -22.69 12.48 -10.34
N LEU A 20 -21.46 12.86 -10.04
CA LEU A 20 -20.52 12.13 -9.19
C LEU A 20 -20.11 13.00 -8.01
N SER A 21 -19.67 12.34 -6.95
CA SER A 21 -19.17 12.97 -5.73
C SER A 21 -17.65 13.20 -5.77
N SER A 22 -17.15 14.05 -4.87
CA SER A 22 -15.72 14.35 -4.76
C SER A 22 -14.87 13.11 -4.43
N HIS A 23 -15.34 12.25 -3.53
CA HIS A 23 -14.62 11.03 -3.15
C HIS A 23 -14.57 9.98 -4.26
N GLU A 24 -15.60 9.89 -5.13
CA GLU A 24 -15.55 9.08 -6.34
C GLU A 24 -14.50 9.59 -7.34
N LEU A 25 -14.37 10.91 -7.52
CA LEU A 25 -13.30 11.47 -8.36
C LEU A 25 -11.89 11.24 -7.80
N ASN A 26 -11.78 10.97 -6.51
CA ASN A 26 -10.49 10.70 -5.88
C ASN A 26 -10.19 9.20 -5.77
N GLN A 27 -11.00 8.36 -6.43
CA GLN A 27 -10.71 6.93 -6.57
C GLN A 27 -9.49 6.72 -7.48
N PRO A 28 -8.63 5.71 -7.19
CA PRO A 28 -7.45 5.44 -8.01
C PRO A 28 -7.81 5.17 -9.47
N GLY A 29 -7.08 5.80 -10.39
CA GLY A 29 -7.30 5.65 -11.84
C GLY A 29 -8.32 6.63 -12.44
N THR A 30 -9.00 7.43 -11.62
CA THR A 30 -9.89 8.51 -12.10
C THR A 30 -9.10 9.58 -12.84
N TYR A 31 -8.03 10.10 -12.23
CA TYR A 31 -7.16 11.07 -12.87
C TYR A 31 -6.17 10.37 -13.80
N GLN A 32 -6.21 10.73 -15.08
CA GLN A 32 -5.40 10.13 -16.14
C GLN A 32 -4.73 11.23 -16.97
N ASP A 33 -3.49 11.00 -17.38
CA ASP A 33 -2.82 11.92 -18.30
C ASP A 33 -3.46 11.83 -19.68
N VAL A 34 -3.98 12.95 -20.18
CA VAL A 34 -4.61 13.07 -21.50
C VAL A 34 -3.91 14.12 -22.35
N SER A 35 -3.95 13.96 -23.67
CA SER A 35 -3.37 14.91 -24.63
C SER A 35 -4.45 15.75 -25.30
N ASP A 36 -4.79 16.87 -24.68
CA ASP A 36 -5.82 17.80 -25.16
C ASP A 36 -5.24 18.85 -26.12
N THR A 37 -6.11 19.34 -27.02
CA THR A 37 -5.81 20.52 -27.82
C THR A 37 -6.15 21.76 -27.00
N THR A 38 -5.15 22.60 -26.72
CA THR A 38 -5.33 23.83 -25.96
C THR A 38 -5.36 25.03 -26.88
N VAL A 39 -6.05 26.08 -26.44
CA VAL A 39 -6.18 27.34 -27.19
C VAL A 39 -5.92 28.51 -26.25
N THR A 40 -4.99 29.38 -26.64
CA THR A 40 -4.90 30.75 -26.14
C THR A 40 -5.78 31.61 -27.03
N ALA A 41 -7.03 31.83 -26.60
CA ALA A 41 -8.04 32.57 -27.35
C ALA A 41 -7.86 34.08 -27.18
N MET A 42 -8.16 34.84 -28.23
CA MET A 42 -8.07 36.29 -28.28
C MET A 42 -9.47 36.91 -28.26
N PHE A 43 -9.74 37.67 -27.21
CA PHE A 43 -11.01 38.36 -27.00
C PHE A 43 -10.85 39.83 -27.38
N LYS A 44 -11.39 40.21 -28.54
CA LYS A 44 -11.30 41.56 -29.09
C LYS A 44 -12.06 42.54 -28.19
N THR A 45 -11.37 43.54 -27.64
CA THR A 45 -11.97 44.52 -26.73
C THR A 45 -12.78 45.57 -27.49
N LYS A 46 -13.78 46.14 -26.81
CA LYS A 46 -14.58 47.26 -27.33
C LYS A 46 -13.89 48.58 -26.98
N LYS A 47 -13.44 49.32 -28.00
CA LYS A 47 -12.58 50.51 -27.86
C LYS A 47 -13.14 51.56 -26.91
N GLU A 48 -14.47 51.73 -26.86
CA GLU A 48 -15.17 52.66 -25.98
C GLU A 48 -15.00 52.35 -24.48
N THR A 49 -14.78 51.08 -24.13
CA THR A 49 -14.66 50.60 -22.74
C THR A 49 -13.24 50.54 -22.23
N LEU A 50 -12.24 50.73 -23.10
CA LEU A 50 -10.84 50.70 -22.72
C LEU A 50 -10.46 51.90 -21.82
N PRO A 51 -9.53 51.73 -20.88
CA PRO A 51 -8.90 52.85 -20.16
C PRO A 51 -8.08 53.73 -21.13
N ALA A 52 -7.78 54.97 -20.73
CA ALA A 52 -7.16 55.98 -21.59
C ALA A 52 -5.88 55.48 -22.30
N GLY A 53 -4.94 54.86 -21.57
CA GLY A 53 -3.71 54.33 -22.16
C GLY A 53 -3.94 53.24 -23.21
N LEU A 54 -4.92 52.35 -23.00
CA LEU A 54 -5.26 51.30 -23.97
C LEU A 54 -6.03 51.83 -25.20
N LYS A 55 -6.72 52.97 -25.08
CA LYS A 55 -7.46 53.61 -26.20
C LYS A 55 -6.56 54.20 -27.27
N GLU A 56 -5.31 54.54 -26.91
CA GLU A 56 -4.34 55.20 -27.78
C GLU A 56 -3.66 54.23 -28.77
N HIS A 57 -3.84 52.92 -28.60
CA HIS A 57 -3.37 51.93 -29.56
C HIS A 57 -4.10 52.06 -30.92
N GLU A 58 -3.31 52.03 -32.01
CA GLU A 58 -3.81 52.08 -33.38
C GLU A 58 -4.45 50.74 -33.78
N GLU A 59 -3.87 49.64 -33.32
CA GLU A 59 -4.31 48.27 -33.57
C GLU A 59 -5.44 47.84 -32.62
N ASP A 60 -6.15 46.77 -33.00
CA ASP A 60 -7.11 46.12 -32.12
C ASP A 60 -6.41 45.55 -30.87
N VAL A 61 -7.01 45.82 -29.70
CA VAL A 61 -6.55 45.31 -28.40
C VAL A 61 -7.32 44.06 -28.04
N PHE A 62 -6.61 42.98 -27.74
CA PHE A 62 -7.15 41.67 -27.36
C PHE A 62 -6.73 41.31 -25.94
N LEU A 63 -7.68 40.82 -25.16
CA LEU A 63 -7.39 40.09 -23.91
C LEU A 63 -7.16 38.63 -24.29
N ILE A 64 -6.04 38.02 -23.88
CA ILE A 64 -5.76 36.62 -24.22
C ILE A 64 -5.97 35.70 -23.02
N ALA A 65 -6.79 34.66 -23.21
CA ALA A 65 -7.10 33.67 -22.17
C ALA A 65 -6.76 32.26 -22.67
N TRP A 66 -6.11 31.47 -21.82
CA TRP A 66 -5.74 30.09 -22.15
C TRP A 66 -6.76 29.10 -21.60
N THR A 67 -7.10 28.07 -22.37
CA THR A 67 -7.95 26.96 -21.93
C THR A 67 -7.47 25.62 -22.49
N THR A 68 -7.61 24.57 -21.67
CA THR A 68 -7.46 23.16 -22.05
C THR A 68 -8.78 22.53 -22.53
N THR A 69 -9.88 23.28 -22.48
CA THR A 69 -11.22 22.84 -22.86
C THR A 69 -11.86 23.78 -23.88
N PRO A 70 -11.39 23.80 -25.15
CA PRO A 70 -11.95 24.69 -26.18
C PRO A 70 -13.47 24.59 -26.35
N TRP A 71 -14.07 23.41 -26.12
CA TRP A 71 -15.51 23.22 -26.16
C TRP A 71 -16.31 24.08 -25.15
N THR A 72 -15.69 24.66 -24.12
CA THR A 72 -16.36 25.60 -23.19
C THR A 72 -16.36 27.04 -23.70
N LEU A 73 -15.52 27.38 -24.68
CA LEU A 73 -15.40 28.74 -25.23
C LEU A 73 -16.73 29.34 -25.74
N PRO A 74 -17.63 28.57 -26.40
CA PRO A 74 -18.96 29.07 -26.77
C PRO A 74 -19.81 29.52 -25.56
N SER A 75 -19.53 28.98 -24.37
CA SER A 75 -20.21 29.33 -23.12
C SER A 75 -19.49 30.41 -22.31
N ASN A 76 -18.54 31.12 -22.92
CA ASN A 76 -17.91 32.28 -22.30
C ASN A 76 -18.93 33.37 -22.01
N THR A 77 -18.92 33.93 -20.79
CA THR A 77 -19.67 35.15 -20.48
C THR A 77 -18.85 36.21 -19.74
N ALA A 78 -17.62 35.91 -19.30
CA ALA A 78 -16.69 36.92 -18.77
C ALA A 78 -15.22 36.51 -18.95
N LEU A 79 -14.32 37.44 -18.67
CA LEU A 79 -12.90 37.16 -18.44
C LEU A 79 -12.55 37.54 -17.01
N THR A 80 -11.81 36.71 -16.30
CA THR A 80 -11.42 36.97 -14.90
C THR A 80 -9.94 37.32 -14.80
N VAL A 81 -9.65 38.40 -14.07
CA VAL A 81 -8.30 38.87 -13.76
C VAL A 81 -8.05 38.94 -12.25
N GLY A 82 -6.81 38.67 -11.84
CA GLY A 82 -6.40 38.84 -10.45
C GLY A 82 -6.23 40.33 -10.14
N PRO A 83 -6.90 40.90 -9.11
CA PRO A 83 -6.90 42.35 -8.88
C PRO A 83 -5.51 42.93 -8.58
N LYS A 84 -4.60 42.08 -8.06
CA LYS A 84 -3.22 42.42 -7.67
C LYS A 84 -2.17 42.05 -8.71
N ILE A 85 -2.52 41.31 -9.75
CA ILE A 85 -1.59 40.86 -10.80
C ILE A 85 -1.25 42.05 -11.71
N GLU A 86 0.01 42.15 -12.13
CA GLU A 86 0.46 43.08 -13.16
C GLU A 86 0.30 42.46 -14.55
N TYR A 87 -0.29 43.23 -15.46
CA TYR A 87 -0.51 42.89 -16.86
C TYR A 87 0.27 43.84 -17.76
N VAL A 88 0.67 43.37 -18.94
CA VAL A 88 1.36 44.18 -19.94
C VAL A 88 0.65 44.13 -21.28
N THR A 89 0.71 45.22 -22.03
CA THR A 89 0.41 45.17 -23.46
C THR A 89 1.60 44.63 -24.23
N VAL A 90 1.33 43.86 -25.29
CA VAL A 90 2.37 43.41 -26.23
C VAL A 90 1.86 43.64 -27.65
N LYS A 91 2.56 44.50 -28.39
CA LYS A 91 2.29 44.72 -29.82
C LYS A 91 3.03 43.65 -30.64
N THR A 92 2.34 42.97 -31.54
CA THR A 92 2.90 41.89 -32.36
C THR A 92 2.01 41.61 -33.59
N TYR A 93 2.27 40.52 -34.31
CA TYR A 93 1.43 40.02 -35.39
C TYR A 93 0.90 38.63 -35.03
N ASN A 94 -0.33 38.32 -35.45
CA ASN A 94 -0.88 36.98 -35.25
C ASN A 94 -0.07 35.94 -36.06
N GLN A 95 0.27 34.80 -35.45
CA GLN A 95 1.10 33.78 -36.13
C GLN A 95 0.38 32.98 -37.22
N TYR A 96 -0.94 33.12 -37.33
CA TYR A 96 -1.79 32.40 -38.28
C TYR A 96 -2.27 33.33 -39.41
N THR A 97 -2.75 34.52 -39.07
CA THR A 97 -3.28 35.49 -40.06
C THR A 97 -2.28 36.59 -40.43
N PHE A 98 -1.19 36.74 -39.67
CA PHE A 98 -0.19 37.81 -39.83
C PHE A 98 -0.75 39.23 -39.69
N GLU A 99 -1.96 39.37 -39.16
CA GLU A 99 -2.55 40.68 -38.85
C GLU A 99 -1.87 41.32 -37.63
N PRO A 100 -1.64 42.65 -37.64
CA PRO A 100 -1.10 43.37 -36.49
C PRO A 100 -2.11 43.37 -35.34
N ILE A 101 -1.64 43.05 -34.13
CA ILE A 101 -2.46 42.91 -32.92
C ILE A 101 -1.76 43.52 -31.70
N THR A 102 -2.53 44.04 -30.75
CA THR A 102 -2.05 44.31 -29.39
C THR A 102 -2.71 43.30 -28.44
N ILE A 103 -1.94 42.55 -27.67
CA ILE A 103 -2.47 41.61 -26.66
C ILE A 103 -2.23 42.12 -25.24
N VAL A 104 -3.09 41.73 -24.30
CA VAL A 104 -2.91 41.94 -22.86
C VAL A 104 -2.71 40.59 -22.18
N VAL A 105 -1.65 40.48 -21.39
CA VAL A 105 -1.22 39.24 -20.72
C VAL A 105 -0.57 39.57 -19.38
N ALA A 106 -0.62 38.66 -18.40
CA ALA A 106 0.10 38.85 -17.15
C ALA A 106 1.60 38.97 -17.41
N LYS A 107 2.25 39.96 -16.77
CA LYS A 107 3.65 40.32 -16.98
C LYS A 107 4.62 39.14 -16.82
N GLU A 108 4.40 38.34 -15.78
CA GLU A 108 5.22 37.15 -15.47
C GLU A 108 5.06 36.03 -16.52
N LEU A 109 3.92 36.00 -17.22
CA LEU A 109 3.58 35.00 -18.22
C LEU A 109 3.80 35.48 -19.66
N ALA A 110 4.05 36.77 -19.88
CA ALA A 110 4.15 37.39 -21.19
C ALA A 110 5.18 36.67 -22.07
N LEU A 111 6.43 36.51 -21.59
CA LEU A 111 7.48 35.84 -22.35
C LEU A 111 7.22 34.35 -22.61
N LYS A 112 6.42 33.69 -21.75
CA LYS A 112 6.04 32.27 -21.95
C LYS A 112 5.10 32.07 -23.14
N GLN A 113 4.37 33.11 -23.56
CA GLN A 113 3.45 33.04 -24.70
C GLN A 113 4.16 33.05 -26.05
N PHE A 114 5.41 33.55 -26.10
CA PHE A 114 6.18 33.73 -27.32
C PHE A 114 7.22 32.62 -27.48
N ASP A 115 6.99 31.71 -28.43
CA ASP A 115 7.89 30.61 -28.72
C ASP A 115 9.07 31.04 -29.63
N LYS A 116 9.83 30.06 -30.16
CA LYS A 116 10.99 30.29 -31.01
C LYS A 116 10.66 31.01 -32.33
N LYS A 117 9.38 31.08 -32.73
CA LYS A 117 8.93 31.82 -33.91
C LYS A 117 8.90 33.32 -33.69
N PHE A 118 8.97 33.78 -32.46
CA PHE A 118 8.92 35.19 -32.12
C PHE A 118 10.28 35.77 -31.74
N LYS A 119 10.46 37.08 -31.92
CA LYS A 119 11.65 37.84 -31.54
C LYS A 119 11.23 39.13 -30.84
N GLN A 120 11.76 39.37 -29.64
CA GLN A 120 11.56 40.65 -29.00
C GLN A 120 12.34 41.75 -29.74
N VAL A 121 11.69 42.89 -29.95
CA VAL A 121 12.29 44.12 -30.48
C VAL A 121 12.24 45.23 -29.42
N GLU A 122 13.08 46.25 -29.58
CA GLU A 122 13.19 47.34 -28.59
C GLU A 122 12.47 48.63 -29.02
N SER A 123 12.01 48.71 -30.28
CA SER A 123 11.40 49.92 -30.85
C SER A 123 10.20 49.60 -31.75
N GLU A 124 9.28 50.56 -31.88
CA GLU A 124 8.12 50.42 -32.79
C GLU A 124 8.55 50.43 -34.25
N GLU A 125 9.65 51.11 -34.59
CA GLU A 125 10.21 51.11 -35.94
C GLU A 125 10.65 49.70 -36.36
N GLU A 126 11.27 48.94 -35.46
CA GLU A 126 11.63 47.54 -35.69
C GLU A 126 10.42 46.62 -35.83
N LEU A 127 9.34 46.91 -35.09
CA LEU A 127 8.07 46.18 -35.18
C LEU A 127 7.40 46.43 -36.56
N LYS A 128 7.28 47.70 -36.96
CA LYS A 128 6.64 48.13 -38.22
C LYS A 128 7.45 47.77 -39.47
N ALA A 129 8.73 47.43 -39.32
CA ALA A 129 9.57 46.95 -40.41
C ALA A 129 9.20 45.54 -40.91
N TYR A 130 8.40 44.79 -40.14
CA TYR A 130 7.93 43.45 -40.52
C TYR A 130 6.96 43.51 -41.69
N LYS A 131 7.24 42.71 -42.74
CA LYS A 131 6.32 42.53 -43.87
C LYS A 131 5.83 41.10 -43.95
N GLU A 132 4.54 40.96 -44.24
CA GLU A 132 3.92 39.67 -44.56
C GLU A 132 4.69 39.02 -45.72
N GLY A 133 5.35 37.88 -45.46
CA GLY A 133 6.14 37.19 -46.47
C GLY A 133 7.62 37.60 -46.59
N ASP A 134 8.27 38.10 -45.52
CA ASP A 134 9.74 38.13 -45.41
C ASP A 134 10.33 36.69 -45.43
N ASN A 135 10.27 36.09 -46.61
CA ASN A 135 10.87 34.83 -47.04
C ASN A 135 12.36 35.06 -47.29
N LEU A 136 13.19 34.84 -46.27
CA LEU A 136 14.57 34.47 -46.54
C LEU A 136 14.58 33.08 -47.19
N PRO A 137 15.39 32.85 -48.24
CA PRO A 137 15.40 31.58 -48.96
C PRO A 137 15.85 30.42 -48.05
N ALA A 138 15.05 29.34 -48.07
CA ALA A 138 15.31 27.99 -47.56
C ALA A 138 16.13 27.87 -46.25
N GLY A 139 15.44 27.92 -45.11
CA GLY A 139 15.91 27.28 -43.88
C GLY A 139 15.81 28.09 -42.58
N LYS A 140 15.46 29.38 -42.63
CA LYS A 140 15.18 30.21 -41.44
C LYS A 140 14.00 31.13 -41.72
N ALA A 141 12.80 30.79 -41.26
CA ALA A 141 11.67 31.72 -41.23
C ALA A 141 12.06 32.97 -40.42
N GLY A 142 11.79 34.16 -40.93
CA GLY A 142 11.90 35.39 -40.16
C GLY A 142 11.03 35.30 -38.91
N LYS A 143 11.57 35.66 -37.74
CA LYS A 143 10.84 35.59 -36.48
C LYS A 143 9.84 36.76 -36.40
N ILE A 144 8.60 36.50 -36.00
CA ILE A 144 7.56 37.51 -35.79
C ILE A 144 8.01 38.44 -34.65
N PRO A 145 8.15 39.75 -34.89
CA PRO A 145 8.58 40.66 -33.84
C PRO A 145 7.47 40.90 -32.80
N PHE A 146 7.86 41.13 -31.55
CA PHE A 146 6.95 41.61 -30.52
C PHE A 146 7.62 42.67 -29.65
N LEU A 147 6.83 43.64 -29.20
CA LEU A 147 7.27 44.75 -28.36
C LEU A 147 6.41 44.78 -27.10
N ILE A 148 7.05 44.66 -25.93
CA ILE A 148 6.37 44.78 -24.63
C ILE A 148 6.16 46.26 -24.33
N GLY A 149 4.91 46.63 -24.06
CA GLY A 149 4.48 47.98 -23.77
C GLY A 149 4.24 48.24 -22.29
N GLU A 150 3.16 48.98 -22.01
CA GLU A 150 2.85 49.53 -20.69
C GLU A 150 2.34 48.46 -19.70
N ASN A 151 2.48 48.76 -18.40
CA ASN A 151 1.98 47.92 -17.31
C ASN A 151 0.65 48.43 -16.77
N TYR A 152 -0.25 47.50 -16.46
CA TYR A 152 -1.59 47.73 -15.89
C TYR A 152 -1.80 46.82 -14.68
N LYS A 153 -2.50 47.27 -13.64
CA LYS A 153 -2.94 46.35 -12.57
C LYS A 153 -4.24 45.69 -12.98
N GLY A 154 -4.48 44.46 -12.56
CA GLY A 154 -5.72 43.74 -12.91
C GLY A 154 -6.99 44.50 -12.55
N LYS A 155 -6.99 45.21 -11.42
CA LYS A 155 -8.11 46.09 -11.02
C LYS A 155 -8.43 47.19 -12.07
N ASP A 156 -7.45 47.63 -12.84
CA ASP A 156 -7.59 48.68 -13.86
C ASP A 156 -8.18 48.12 -15.18
N LEU A 157 -8.18 46.78 -15.33
CA LEU A 157 -8.78 46.08 -16.47
C LEU A 157 -10.25 45.69 -16.24
N VAL A 158 -10.71 45.71 -14.99
CA VAL A 158 -12.09 45.33 -14.62
C VAL A 158 -13.10 46.27 -15.30
N GLY A 159 -14.12 45.68 -15.92
CA GLY A 159 -15.17 46.42 -16.63
C GLY A 159 -14.90 46.64 -18.11
N ILE A 160 -13.70 46.36 -18.63
CA ILE A 160 -13.46 46.33 -20.08
C ILE A 160 -14.43 45.34 -20.73
N ALA A 161 -15.19 45.78 -21.71
CA ALA A 161 -16.07 44.93 -22.49
C ALA A 161 -15.33 44.40 -23.72
N TYR A 162 -15.75 43.22 -24.20
CA TYR A 162 -15.19 42.58 -25.38
C TYR A 162 -16.29 42.02 -26.28
N GLU A 163 -15.94 41.75 -27.53
CA GLU A 163 -16.80 41.07 -28.49
C GLU A 163 -16.85 39.58 -28.17
N GLN A 164 -18.07 39.02 -28.14
CA GLN A 164 -18.27 37.58 -27.99
C GLN A 164 -17.36 36.79 -28.95
N LEU A 165 -16.68 35.78 -28.40
CA LEU A 165 -15.67 35.03 -29.15
C LEU A 165 -16.29 34.20 -30.28
N LEU A 166 -17.40 33.52 -30.00
CA LEU A 166 -18.16 32.68 -30.93
C LEU A 166 -19.64 33.10 -30.85
N PRO A 167 -20.13 33.97 -31.75
CA PRO A 167 -21.42 34.64 -31.62
C PRO A 167 -22.61 33.78 -32.07
N TYR A 168 -22.74 32.57 -31.52
CA TYR A 168 -23.85 31.65 -31.84
C TYR A 168 -25.15 32.03 -31.11
N THR A 169 -25.07 32.34 -29.82
CA THR A 169 -26.24 32.72 -28.99
C THR A 169 -25.83 33.56 -27.78
N LEU A 170 -26.80 34.21 -27.15
CA LEU A 170 -26.62 35.03 -25.96
C LEU A 170 -27.20 34.34 -24.72
N PRO A 171 -26.71 34.67 -23.51
CA PRO A 171 -27.37 34.26 -22.27
C PRO A 171 -28.84 34.68 -22.27
N PHE A 172 -29.73 33.78 -21.85
CA PHE A 172 -31.16 34.08 -21.81
C PHE A 172 -31.48 35.23 -20.83
N GLU A 173 -30.81 35.26 -19.68
CA GLU A 173 -31.02 36.26 -18.63
C GLU A 173 -29.93 37.33 -18.65
N ASN A 174 -30.33 38.60 -18.60
CA ASN A 174 -29.46 39.79 -18.48
C ASN A 174 -28.21 39.78 -19.40
N PRO A 175 -28.34 39.48 -20.71
CA PRO A 175 -27.19 39.38 -21.62
C PRO A 175 -26.35 40.66 -21.70
N GLU A 176 -26.92 41.82 -21.37
CA GLU A 176 -26.21 43.11 -21.31
C GLU A 176 -25.11 43.16 -20.23
N ASN A 177 -25.15 42.28 -19.23
CA ASN A 177 -24.15 42.19 -18.16
C ASN A 177 -22.98 41.24 -18.49
N ALA A 178 -23.06 40.53 -19.62
CA ALA A 178 -22.03 39.59 -20.08
C ALA A 178 -20.89 40.28 -20.86
N PHE A 179 -19.90 39.48 -21.27
CA PHE A 179 -18.78 39.83 -22.14
C PHE A 179 -17.96 41.02 -21.64
N ARG A 180 -17.57 40.94 -20.36
CA ARG A 180 -16.71 41.94 -19.70
C ARG A 180 -15.69 41.30 -18.77
N VAL A 181 -14.67 42.08 -18.41
CA VAL A 181 -13.66 41.67 -17.43
C VAL A 181 -14.20 41.83 -16.01
N ILE A 182 -14.00 40.80 -15.18
CA ILE A 182 -14.34 40.75 -13.76
C ILE A 182 -13.11 40.40 -12.92
N SER A 183 -13.20 40.60 -11.60
CA SER A 183 -12.12 40.33 -10.68
C SER A 183 -12.31 38.98 -9.97
N GLY A 184 -11.24 38.22 -9.78
CA GLY A 184 -11.26 36.98 -9.01
C GLY A 184 -9.89 36.65 -8.42
N ASP A 185 -9.85 36.25 -7.14
CA ASP A 185 -8.60 36.01 -6.41
C ASP A 185 -7.98 34.62 -6.69
N PHE A 186 -8.70 33.73 -7.37
CA PHE A 186 -8.20 32.39 -7.73
C PHE A 186 -7.23 32.40 -8.92
N VAL A 187 -7.12 33.53 -9.64
CA VAL A 187 -6.24 33.66 -10.81
C VAL A 187 -4.77 33.68 -10.35
N THR A 188 -3.93 32.83 -10.96
CA THR A 188 -2.50 32.71 -10.64
C THR A 188 -1.62 33.12 -11.84
N THR A 189 -0.31 33.22 -11.60
CA THR A 189 0.72 33.48 -12.63
C THR A 189 1.64 32.28 -12.86
N GLU A 190 1.24 31.09 -12.42
CA GLU A 190 2.02 29.86 -12.60
C GLU A 190 1.96 29.38 -14.06
N ASP A 191 0.74 29.25 -14.60
CA ASP A 191 0.44 28.75 -15.94
C ASP A 191 -0.62 29.61 -16.68
N GLY A 192 -0.80 29.35 -17.98
CA GLY A 192 -1.77 30.07 -18.82
C GLY A 192 -1.31 31.48 -19.20
N THR A 193 -2.22 32.46 -19.15
CA THR A 193 -1.95 33.87 -19.51
C THR A 193 -2.14 34.85 -18.35
N GLY A 194 -2.61 34.37 -17.19
CA GLY A 194 -3.06 35.18 -16.07
C GLY A 194 -4.40 35.90 -16.32
N ILE A 195 -5.09 35.59 -17.43
CA ILE A 195 -6.49 35.95 -17.66
C ILE A 195 -7.23 34.63 -17.88
N VAL A 196 -8.31 34.41 -17.14
CA VAL A 196 -9.09 33.18 -17.21
C VAL A 196 -10.35 33.43 -18.03
N HIS A 197 -10.62 32.59 -19.02
CA HIS A 197 -11.93 32.54 -19.66
C HIS A 197 -12.94 32.00 -18.66
N THR A 198 -14.03 32.75 -18.42
CA THR A 198 -15.05 32.40 -17.43
C THR A 198 -16.30 31.92 -18.13
N ALA A 199 -16.65 30.65 -17.90
CA ALA A 199 -17.88 30.00 -18.32
C ALA A 199 -18.63 29.52 -17.05
N PRO A 200 -19.48 30.36 -16.44
CA PRO A 200 -20.18 30.07 -15.18
C PRO A 200 -21.02 28.78 -15.23
N THR A 201 -21.35 28.31 -16.44
CA THR A 201 -22.08 27.07 -16.68
C THR A 201 -21.26 25.82 -16.41
N PHE A 202 -19.92 25.85 -16.54
CA PHE A 202 -19.08 24.64 -16.51
C PHE A 202 -17.91 24.72 -15.51
N GLY A 203 -17.81 25.76 -14.69
CA GLY A 203 -16.79 25.90 -13.66
C GLY A 203 -17.39 26.37 -12.33
N ALA A 204 -17.01 25.71 -11.22
CA ALA A 204 -17.50 26.09 -9.89
C ALA A 204 -16.96 27.45 -9.44
N ASP A 205 -15.64 27.68 -9.60
CA ASP A 205 -15.01 28.97 -9.33
C ASP A 205 -15.54 30.06 -10.27
N ASP A 206 -15.73 29.72 -11.55
CA ASP A 206 -16.34 30.60 -12.55
C ASP A 206 -17.74 31.07 -12.13
N ALA A 207 -18.60 30.13 -11.71
CA ALA A 207 -19.93 30.43 -11.21
C ALA A 207 -19.90 31.33 -9.97
N LEU A 208 -18.95 31.07 -9.07
CA LEU A 208 -18.78 31.85 -7.84
C LEU A 208 -18.39 33.30 -8.16
N VAL A 209 -17.34 33.52 -8.95
CA VAL A 209 -16.87 34.88 -9.26
C VAL A 209 -17.84 35.65 -10.16
N ALA A 210 -18.51 34.96 -11.08
CA ALA A 210 -19.55 35.57 -11.92
C ALA A 210 -20.72 36.09 -11.08
N LYS A 211 -21.12 35.34 -10.04
CA LYS A 211 -22.15 35.74 -9.09
C LYS A 211 -21.70 36.90 -8.18
N GLN A 212 -20.42 36.94 -7.80
CA GLN A 212 -19.85 38.00 -6.96
C GLN A 212 -19.60 39.31 -7.72
N ALA A 213 -19.49 39.25 -9.05
CA ALA A 213 -19.32 40.43 -9.88
C ALA A 213 -20.52 41.40 -9.74
N THR A 214 -20.27 42.69 -9.92
CA THR A 214 -21.32 43.74 -9.86
C THR A 214 -21.37 44.49 -11.20
N PRO A 215 -22.51 44.50 -11.92
CA PRO A 215 -23.64 43.57 -11.76
C PRO A 215 -23.23 42.10 -12.01
N PRO A 216 -23.95 41.10 -11.48
CA PRO A 216 -23.61 39.69 -11.69
C PRO A 216 -23.53 39.33 -13.18
N VAL A 217 -22.56 38.50 -13.54
CA VAL A 217 -22.40 37.99 -14.91
C VAL A 217 -23.33 36.78 -15.08
N PRO A 218 -24.18 36.75 -16.12
CA PRO A 218 -25.08 35.63 -16.33
C PRO A 218 -24.34 34.38 -16.84
N PRO A 219 -24.81 33.16 -16.47
CA PRO A 219 -24.34 31.93 -17.10
C PRO A 219 -24.86 31.83 -18.54
N MET A 220 -24.14 31.12 -19.42
CA MET A 220 -24.62 30.83 -20.77
C MET A 220 -25.65 29.69 -20.71
N LEU A 221 -26.92 30.06 -20.51
CA LEU A 221 -28.08 29.17 -20.53
C LEU A 221 -29.06 29.64 -21.61
N VAL A 222 -29.67 28.67 -22.28
CA VAL A 222 -30.71 28.87 -23.32
C VAL A 222 -31.97 28.08 -22.94
N LYS A 223 -33.10 28.39 -23.57
CA LYS A 223 -34.34 27.64 -23.36
C LYS A 223 -34.36 26.37 -24.21
N ASP A 224 -34.79 25.25 -23.63
CA ASP A 224 -35.14 24.06 -24.39
C ASP A 224 -36.59 24.09 -24.92
N GLU A 225 -36.99 23.00 -25.60
CA GLU A 225 -38.35 22.82 -26.15
C GLU A 225 -39.46 22.88 -25.09
N ASN A 226 -39.10 22.75 -23.81
CA ASN A 226 -40.01 22.77 -22.66
C ASN A 226 -39.84 24.05 -21.82
N ASP A 227 -39.23 25.10 -22.38
CA ASP A 227 -38.95 26.39 -21.71
C ASP A 227 -37.99 26.33 -20.50
N ASN A 228 -37.27 25.22 -20.30
CA ASN A 228 -36.28 25.09 -19.23
C ASN A 228 -34.94 25.74 -19.61
N LEU A 229 -34.29 26.41 -18.67
CA LEU A 229 -32.94 26.93 -18.85
C LEU A 229 -31.90 25.82 -18.77
N VAL A 230 -31.14 25.63 -19.85
CA VAL A 230 -30.19 24.53 -20.03
C VAL A 230 -28.86 25.01 -20.63
N PRO A 231 -27.74 24.31 -20.37
CA PRO A 231 -26.45 24.59 -21.01
C PRO A 231 -26.45 24.36 -22.51
N LEU A 232 -25.47 24.91 -23.23
CA LEU A 232 -25.25 24.64 -24.67
C LEU A 232 -24.76 23.22 -24.99
N VAL A 233 -24.43 22.44 -23.95
CA VAL A 233 -24.06 21.04 -24.04
C VAL A 233 -25.13 20.24 -23.32
N ASP A 234 -25.71 19.22 -23.96
CA ASP A 234 -26.73 18.37 -23.35
C ASP A 234 -26.14 17.37 -22.34
N LEU A 235 -27.01 16.64 -21.65
CA LEU A 235 -26.62 15.60 -20.69
C LEU A 235 -25.90 14.40 -21.32
N GLN A 236 -25.88 14.25 -22.65
CA GLN A 236 -25.06 13.24 -23.33
C GLN A 236 -23.66 13.76 -23.67
N GLY A 237 -23.37 15.03 -23.40
CA GLY A 237 -22.12 15.68 -23.75
C GLY A 237 -22.06 16.09 -25.22
N LYS A 238 -23.21 16.39 -25.85
CA LYS A 238 -23.30 16.91 -27.22
C LYS A 238 -23.68 18.37 -27.24
N PHE A 239 -23.19 19.11 -28.22
CA PHE A 239 -23.67 20.47 -28.47
C PHE A 239 -25.13 20.48 -28.93
N ARG A 240 -25.89 21.45 -28.45
CA ARG A 240 -27.30 21.67 -28.81
C ARG A 240 -27.47 22.37 -30.17
N PRO A 241 -28.69 22.44 -30.74
CA PRO A 241 -28.95 23.05 -32.06
C PRO A 241 -28.47 24.49 -32.21
N GLU A 242 -28.40 25.26 -31.12
CA GLU A 242 -27.94 26.65 -31.10
C GLU A 242 -26.49 26.80 -31.55
N MET A 243 -25.70 25.73 -31.51
CA MET A 243 -24.27 25.71 -31.87
C MET A 243 -24.00 25.54 -33.38
N GLY A 244 -24.99 25.76 -34.24
CA GLY A 244 -24.82 25.80 -35.70
C GLY A 244 -24.15 24.54 -36.24
N GLU A 245 -23.01 24.69 -36.92
CA GLU A 245 -22.23 23.60 -37.51
C GLU A 245 -21.66 22.59 -36.49
N PHE A 246 -21.58 22.96 -35.20
CA PHE A 246 -21.15 22.06 -34.13
C PHE A 246 -22.30 21.28 -33.49
N ALA A 247 -23.55 21.61 -33.80
CA ALA A 247 -24.72 20.95 -33.25
C ALA A 247 -24.67 19.42 -33.41
N GLY A 248 -25.00 18.70 -32.34
CA GLY A 248 -25.02 17.24 -32.28
C GLY A 248 -23.66 16.55 -32.14
N LYS A 249 -22.54 17.27 -32.23
CA LYS A 249 -21.19 16.71 -32.02
C LYS A 249 -20.91 16.54 -30.52
N TYR A 250 -20.17 15.49 -30.15
CA TYR A 250 -19.71 15.32 -28.77
C TYR A 250 -18.56 16.27 -28.45
N VAL A 251 -18.57 16.82 -27.24
CA VAL A 251 -17.51 17.72 -26.74
C VAL A 251 -16.18 17.00 -26.51
N LYS A 252 -16.22 15.68 -26.31
CA LYS A 252 -15.06 14.80 -26.18
C LYS A 252 -15.19 13.60 -27.11
N ASN A 253 -14.11 13.26 -27.82
CA ASN A 253 -14.13 12.17 -28.80
C ASN A 253 -14.32 10.80 -28.14
N GLU A 254 -13.93 10.68 -26.87
CA GLU A 254 -14.05 9.47 -26.04
C GLU A 254 -15.50 9.02 -25.83
N TYR A 255 -16.47 9.89 -26.14
CA TYR A 255 -17.90 9.60 -26.08
C TYR A 255 -18.47 8.99 -27.36
N TYR A 256 -17.74 8.96 -28.48
CA TYR A 256 -18.17 8.19 -29.64
C TYR A 256 -18.01 6.68 -29.39
N ASP A 257 -18.81 5.86 -30.07
CA ASP A 257 -18.56 4.43 -30.10
C ASP A 257 -17.23 4.14 -30.82
N GLU A 258 -16.66 2.98 -30.54
CA GLU A 258 -15.41 2.54 -31.16
C GLU A 258 -15.50 2.58 -32.70
N GLY A 259 -14.50 3.20 -33.33
CA GLY A 259 -14.45 3.39 -34.79
C GLY A 259 -15.39 4.46 -35.37
N LYS A 260 -16.21 5.14 -34.54
CA LYS A 260 -17.14 6.20 -35.00
C LYS A 260 -16.69 7.63 -34.69
N ALA A 261 -15.57 7.81 -33.97
CA ALA A 261 -15.06 9.13 -33.67
C ALA A 261 -14.63 9.87 -34.95
N PRO A 262 -14.92 11.18 -35.08
CA PRO A 262 -14.44 11.97 -36.21
C PRO A 262 -12.92 12.11 -36.17
N GLU A 263 -12.30 12.29 -37.34
CA GLU A 263 -10.85 12.49 -37.48
C GLU A 263 -10.36 13.71 -36.68
N LYS A 264 -11.13 14.80 -36.71
CA LYS A 264 -10.91 16.00 -35.90
C LYS A 264 -11.93 16.05 -34.77
N SER A 265 -11.48 16.24 -33.54
CA SER A 265 -12.39 16.53 -32.43
C SER A 265 -12.99 17.93 -32.59
N VAL A 266 -14.13 18.19 -31.93
CA VAL A 266 -14.74 19.52 -31.97
C VAL A 266 -13.82 20.59 -31.37
N ASP A 267 -12.99 20.24 -30.37
CA ASP A 267 -11.94 21.12 -29.85
C ASP A 267 -10.95 21.56 -30.95
N VAL A 268 -10.59 20.64 -31.86
CA VAL A 268 -9.71 20.94 -33.01
C VAL A 268 -10.44 21.80 -34.03
N GLU A 269 -11.71 21.52 -34.30
CA GLU A 269 -12.50 22.32 -35.25
C GLU A 269 -12.69 23.77 -34.75
N ILE A 270 -13.06 23.96 -33.47
CA ILE A 270 -13.14 25.28 -32.84
C ILE A 270 -11.78 26.00 -32.94
N ALA A 271 -10.68 25.30 -32.67
CA ALA A 271 -9.36 25.88 -32.79
C ALA A 271 -8.98 26.27 -34.23
N ILE A 272 -9.50 25.58 -35.26
CA ILE A 272 -9.33 25.96 -36.67
C ILE A 272 -10.13 27.23 -36.96
N THR A 273 -11.40 27.28 -36.60
CA THR A 273 -12.26 28.47 -36.77
C THR A 273 -11.60 29.71 -36.16
N LEU A 274 -11.14 29.60 -34.90
CA LEU A 274 -10.48 30.72 -34.22
C LEU A 274 -9.17 31.15 -34.88
N LYS A 275 -8.43 30.25 -35.54
CA LYS A 275 -7.23 30.63 -36.31
C LYS A 275 -7.59 31.42 -37.56
N GLU A 276 -8.60 30.96 -38.28
CA GLU A 276 -9.07 31.59 -39.53
C GLU A 276 -9.66 32.97 -39.28
N GLU A 277 -10.32 33.18 -38.13
CA GLU A 277 -10.98 34.44 -37.76
C GLU A 277 -10.07 35.45 -37.04
N ASN A 278 -8.76 35.21 -36.96
CA ASN A 278 -7.82 36.00 -36.14
C ASN A 278 -8.25 36.10 -34.65
N ARG A 279 -8.78 35.00 -34.09
CA ARG A 279 -9.24 34.89 -32.69
C ARG A 279 -8.44 33.88 -31.86
N ALA A 280 -7.43 33.22 -32.43
CA ALA A 280 -6.49 32.36 -31.71
C ALA A 280 -5.08 32.95 -31.73
N PHE A 281 -4.46 33.08 -30.54
CA PHE A 281 -3.07 33.51 -30.42
C PHE A 281 -2.12 32.32 -30.55
N LYS A 282 -2.44 31.21 -29.90
CA LYS A 282 -1.63 29.99 -29.86
C LYS A 282 -2.53 28.76 -29.72
N VAL A 283 -2.22 27.71 -30.46
CA VAL A 283 -2.90 26.41 -30.39
C VAL A 283 -1.84 25.31 -30.36
N GLU A 284 -1.88 24.47 -29.33
CA GLU A 284 -0.89 23.41 -29.11
C GLU A 284 -1.49 22.18 -28.43
N LYS A 285 -0.80 21.05 -28.52
CA LYS A 285 -1.09 19.86 -27.73
C LYS A 285 -0.46 20.00 -26.35
N TYR A 286 -1.24 19.72 -25.32
CA TYR A 286 -0.80 19.76 -23.93
C TYR A 286 -1.16 18.44 -23.25
N VAL A 287 -0.22 17.91 -22.46
CA VAL A 287 -0.46 16.71 -21.67
C VAL A 287 -0.68 17.13 -20.23
N HIS A 288 -1.83 16.75 -19.67
CA HIS A 288 -2.21 17.09 -18.30
C HIS A 288 -3.08 16.01 -17.70
N SER A 289 -3.19 16.01 -16.37
CA SER A 289 -4.05 15.09 -15.66
C SER A 289 -5.51 15.56 -15.73
N TYR A 290 -6.40 14.71 -16.25
CA TYR A 290 -7.83 15.00 -16.39
C TYR A 290 -8.67 13.94 -15.67
N PRO A 291 -9.78 14.33 -15.02
CA PRO A 291 -10.65 13.39 -14.31
C PRO A 291 -11.55 12.59 -15.26
N ASN A 292 -11.59 11.28 -15.05
CA ASN A 292 -12.42 10.32 -15.77
C ASN A 292 -13.35 9.55 -14.81
N CYS A 293 -14.51 9.12 -15.27
CA CYS A 293 -15.43 8.36 -14.44
C CYS A 293 -14.81 7.03 -13.98
N TRP A 294 -14.77 6.80 -12.66
CA TRP A 294 -14.20 5.61 -12.02
C TRP A 294 -14.82 4.26 -12.46
N ARG A 295 -15.94 4.30 -13.19
CA ARG A 295 -16.63 3.12 -13.73
C ARG A 295 -16.52 2.96 -15.23
N THR A 296 -16.54 4.06 -16.00
CA THR A 296 -16.57 4.00 -17.46
C THR A 296 -15.23 4.37 -18.10
N ASP A 297 -14.28 4.87 -17.31
CA ASP A 297 -12.98 5.41 -17.75
C ASP A 297 -13.09 6.56 -18.75
N LYS A 298 -14.29 7.17 -18.90
CA LYS A 298 -14.54 8.28 -19.83
C LYS A 298 -14.39 9.63 -19.13
N PRO A 299 -13.92 10.68 -19.84
CA PRO A 299 -13.77 12.02 -19.28
C PRO A 299 -15.05 12.50 -18.58
N ILE A 300 -14.94 13.16 -17.43
CA ILE A 300 -16.08 13.84 -16.78
C ILE A 300 -16.17 15.28 -17.27
N LEU A 301 -17.37 15.85 -17.18
CA LEU A 301 -17.61 17.28 -17.39
C LEU A 301 -17.99 17.90 -16.05
N TYR A 302 -17.55 19.12 -15.77
CA TYR A 302 -18.18 19.92 -14.74
C TYR A 302 -19.45 20.52 -15.32
N TYR A 303 -20.60 20.21 -14.72
CA TYR A 303 -21.92 20.45 -15.32
C TYR A 303 -22.91 20.93 -14.26
N PRO A 304 -23.84 21.85 -14.57
CA PRO A 304 -24.81 22.33 -13.61
C PRO A 304 -25.92 21.29 -13.43
N LEU A 305 -26.12 20.82 -12.21
CA LEU A 305 -27.12 19.79 -11.88
C LEU A 305 -27.91 20.19 -10.64
N ASP A 306 -29.20 19.84 -10.66
CA ASP A 306 -30.02 19.78 -9.45
C ASP A 306 -29.72 18.47 -8.72
N SER A 307 -29.10 18.58 -7.54
CA SER A 307 -28.73 17.40 -6.75
C SER A 307 -29.06 17.59 -5.27
N TRP A 308 -29.27 16.47 -4.59
CA TRP A 308 -29.33 16.42 -3.14
C TRP A 308 -27.94 16.21 -2.55
N PHE A 309 -27.67 16.92 -1.46
CA PHE A 309 -26.39 16.94 -0.79
C PHE A 309 -26.54 16.65 0.69
N ILE A 310 -25.51 16.02 1.27
CA ILE A 310 -25.27 15.97 2.71
C ILE A 310 -24.22 17.02 3.05
N LYS A 311 -24.53 17.89 4.02
CA LYS A 311 -23.72 19.04 4.43
C LYS A 311 -22.55 18.65 5.32
N VAL A 312 -21.62 17.87 4.77
CA VAL A 312 -20.42 17.37 5.44
C VAL A 312 -19.54 18.50 5.97
N THR A 313 -19.55 19.66 5.31
CA THR A 313 -18.77 20.83 5.73
C THR A 313 -19.11 21.33 7.14
N GLU A 314 -20.30 21.07 7.66
CA GLU A 314 -20.68 21.43 9.05
C GLU A 314 -20.03 20.52 10.10
N VAL A 315 -19.63 19.30 9.75
CA VAL A 315 -19.10 18.30 10.70
C VAL A 315 -17.67 17.88 10.42
N LYS A 316 -17.03 18.40 9.37
CA LYS A 316 -15.71 17.96 8.91
C LYS A 316 -14.61 18.08 9.97
N ASP A 317 -14.64 19.14 10.79
CA ASP A 317 -13.64 19.36 11.84
C ASP A 317 -13.82 18.33 12.97
N ARG A 318 -15.07 18.06 13.35
CA ARG A 318 -15.42 17.02 14.33
C ARG A 318 -15.06 15.62 13.82
N MET A 319 -15.33 15.35 12.55
CA MET A 319 -14.97 14.10 11.87
C MET A 319 -13.45 13.88 11.89
N HIS A 320 -12.68 14.93 11.63
CA HIS A 320 -11.21 14.90 11.71
C HIS A 320 -10.73 14.68 13.16
N GLU A 321 -11.32 15.36 14.14
CA GLU A 321 -11.00 15.18 15.55
C GLU A 321 -11.22 13.72 15.99
N LEU A 322 -12.42 13.16 15.72
CA LEU A 322 -12.75 11.77 16.04
C LEU A 322 -11.78 10.77 15.41
N ASN A 323 -11.31 11.03 14.18
CA ASN A 323 -10.33 10.19 13.49
C ASN A 323 -8.99 10.09 14.26
N THR A 324 -8.62 11.10 15.06
CA THR A 324 -7.38 11.04 15.86
C THR A 324 -7.43 9.98 16.96
N GLY A 325 -8.63 9.57 17.39
CA GLY A 325 -8.85 8.49 18.35
C GLY A 325 -8.84 7.09 17.75
N ILE A 326 -8.74 6.95 16.44
CA ILE A 326 -8.75 5.66 15.73
C ILE A 326 -7.32 5.14 15.62
N ASN A 327 -7.10 3.86 15.94
CA ASN A 327 -5.81 3.21 15.75
C ASN A 327 -5.63 2.77 14.29
N TRP A 328 -4.78 3.49 13.54
CA TRP A 328 -4.51 3.20 12.13
C TRP A 328 -3.19 2.45 11.94
N LYS A 329 -3.25 1.43 11.09
CA LYS A 329 -2.09 0.70 10.56
C LYS A 329 -2.08 0.83 9.03
N PRO A 330 -1.15 1.62 8.45
CA PRO A 330 -0.11 2.41 9.11
C PRO A 330 -0.67 3.76 9.58
N LYS A 331 -0.04 4.31 10.63
CA LYS A 331 -0.42 5.61 11.21
C LYS A 331 -0.44 6.75 10.19
N SER A 332 0.51 6.74 9.24
CA SER A 332 0.63 7.73 8.16
C SER A 332 -0.58 7.75 7.21
N THR A 333 -1.28 6.64 7.03
CA THR A 333 -2.52 6.62 6.23
C THR A 333 -3.66 7.32 6.95
N GLY A 334 -3.85 7.03 8.23
CA GLY A 334 -4.92 7.60 9.04
C GLY A 334 -4.76 9.09 9.31
N GLU A 335 -3.58 9.50 9.77
CA GLU A 335 -3.29 10.90 10.11
C GLU A 335 -3.01 11.74 8.86
N GLY A 336 -2.31 11.16 7.88
CA GLY A 336 -1.95 11.85 6.64
C GLY A 336 -3.06 11.77 5.59
N ARG A 337 -3.11 10.68 4.83
CA ARG A 337 -3.97 10.56 3.64
C ARG A 337 -5.46 10.73 3.95
N PHE A 338 -5.94 10.13 5.03
CA PHE A 338 -7.34 10.19 5.46
C PHE A 338 -7.62 11.47 6.24
N GLY A 339 -6.80 11.79 7.25
CA GLY A 339 -6.93 13.03 8.04
C GLY A 339 -6.97 14.30 7.19
N ASN A 340 -6.03 14.46 6.24
CA ASN A 340 -6.00 15.62 5.33
C ASN A 340 -7.22 15.69 4.40
N TRP A 341 -7.81 14.55 4.06
CA TRP A 341 -9.04 14.50 3.28
C TRP A 341 -10.22 15.02 4.07
N LEU A 342 -10.38 14.56 5.32
CA LEU A 342 -11.47 15.00 6.20
C LEU A 342 -11.43 16.52 6.41
N ALA A 343 -10.26 17.11 6.67
CA ALA A 343 -10.10 18.55 6.87
C ALA A 343 -10.55 19.41 5.68
N ASN A 344 -10.47 18.85 4.47
CA ASN A 344 -10.82 19.50 3.20
C ASN A 344 -12.08 18.91 2.55
N ALA A 345 -12.90 18.18 3.31
CA ALA A 345 -14.10 17.55 2.78
C ALA A 345 -15.11 18.59 2.31
N ASN A 346 -15.64 18.38 1.10
CA ASN A 346 -16.76 19.13 0.53
C ASN A 346 -18.09 18.44 0.85
N ASP A 347 -19.19 19.15 0.68
CA ASP A 347 -20.54 18.56 0.81
C ASP A 347 -20.70 17.37 -0.15
N TRP A 348 -21.30 16.31 0.38
CA TRP A 348 -21.40 15.03 -0.32
C TRP A 348 -22.64 15.03 -1.22
N ASN A 349 -22.41 15.01 -2.53
CA ASN A 349 -23.46 14.78 -3.53
C ASN A 349 -24.06 13.38 -3.38
N LEU A 350 -25.29 13.31 -2.88
CA LEU A 350 -26.02 12.07 -2.58
C LEU A 350 -26.81 11.56 -3.78
N SER A 351 -27.33 12.46 -4.63
CA SER A 351 -28.21 12.11 -5.75
C SER A 351 -27.50 11.33 -6.85
N ARG A 352 -28.13 10.28 -7.37
CA ARG A 352 -27.75 9.57 -8.58
C ARG A 352 -28.95 9.39 -9.50
N SER A 353 -28.87 9.93 -10.71
CA SER A 353 -29.91 9.79 -11.73
C SER A 353 -29.79 8.43 -12.43
N ARG A 354 -30.18 7.37 -11.72
CA ARG A 354 -30.00 5.95 -12.09
C ARG A 354 -31.29 5.15 -11.86
N TYR A 355 -31.23 3.85 -12.17
CA TYR A 355 -32.40 2.95 -12.12
C TYR A 355 -32.34 1.89 -11.00
N TRP A 356 -31.14 1.49 -10.57
CA TRP A 356 -30.94 0.46 -9.55
C TRP A 356 -30.14 1.03 -8.37
N GLY A 357 -30.72 0.96 -7.17
CA GLY A 357 -30.21 1.56 -5.93
C GLY A 357 -31.34 2.00 -5.01
N ILE A 358 -31.01 2.50 -3.83
CA ILE A 358 -31.99 2.93 -2.83
C ILE A 358 -32.65 4.25 -3.27
N PRO A 359 -33.98 4.32 -3.40
CA PRO A 359 -34.66 5.56 -3.75
C PRO A 359 -34.55 6.61 -2.64
N LEU A 360 -34.31 7.87 -3.03
CA LEU A 360 -34.35 8.99 -2.10
C LEU A 360 -35.80 9.15 -1.58
N PRO A 361 -36.05 9.07 -0.26
CA PRO A 361 -37.40 8.98 0.29
C PRO A 361 -38.03 10.37 0.51
N ILE A 362 -37.92 11.24 -0.50
CA ILE A 362 -38.37 12.64 -0.42
C ILE A 362 -39.48 12.85 -1.45
N TRP A 363 -40.66 13.25 -1.00
CA TRP A 363 -41.78 13.66 -1.85
C TRP A 363 -41.91 15.16 -1.86
N ARG A 364 -42.17 15.76 -3.03
CA ARG A 364 -42.32 17.21 -3.21
C ARG A 364 -43.48 17.57 -4.12
N THR A 365 -44.05 18.75 -3.86
CA THR A 365 -45.00 19.38 -4.79
C THR A 365 -44.29 19.78 -6.08
N GLU A 366 -45.04 19.89 -7.18
CA GLU A 366 -44.51 20.31 -8.49
C GLU A 366 -43.78 21.66 -8.44
N ASP A 367 -44.26 22.59 -7.60
CA ASP A 367 -43.62 23.90 -7.38
C ASP A 367 -42.39 23.84 -6.43
N GLY A 368 -42.06 22.66 -5.90
CA GLY A 368 -40.94 22.44 -4.97
C GLY A 368 -41.07 23.10 -3.59
N ARG A 369 -42.19 23.75 -3.27
CA ARG A 369 -42.33 24.56 -2.04
C ARG A 369 -42.66 23.75 -0.79
N LYS A 370 -43.16 22.53 -0.95
CA LYS A 370 -43.49 21.61 0.14
C LYS A 370 -42.77 20.30 -0.07
N GLU A 371 -42.28 19.73 1.02
CA GLU A 371 -41.53 18.47 1.03
C GLU A 371 -41.92 17.61 2.23
N LYS A 372 -41.85 16.29 2.04
CA LYS A 372 -41.99 15.27 3.08
C LYS A 372 -40.85 14.26 2.92
N ILE A 373 -40.17 13.95 4.02
CA ILE A 373 -39.09 12.97 4.08
C ILE A 373 -39.62 11.77 4.87
N ILE A 374 -39.71 10.62 4.21
CA ILE A 374 -40.33 9.42 4.78
C ILE A 374 -39.24 8.53 5.38
N GLY A 375 -39.29 8.30 6.69
CA GLY A 375 -38.29 7.53 7.43
C GLY A 375 -38.61 6.05 7.63
N SER A 376 -39.82 5.60 7.31
CA SER A 376 -40.24 4.21 7.51
C SER A 376 -41.39 3.79 6.60
N VAL A 377 -41.59 2.47 6.44
CA VAL A 377 -42.76 1.92 5.72
C VAL A 377 -44.06 2.25 6.46
N GLU A 378 -44.06 2.30 7.79
CA GLU A 378 -45.21 2.73 8.59
C GLU A 378 -45.62 4.17 8.26
N GLU A 379 -44.66 5.10 8.27
CA GLU A 379 -44.91 6.49 7.89
C GLU A 379 -45.41 6.61 6.45
N LEU A 380 -44.82 5.84 5.52
CA LEU A 380 -45.26 5.80 4.13
C LEU A 380 -46.73 5.36 4.01
N LYS A 381 -47.15 4.31 4.73
CA LYS A 381 -48.53 3.82 4.72
C LYS A 381 -49.52 4.84 5.29
N ILE A 382 -49.15 5.55 6.35
CA ILE A 382 -49.97 6.63 6.92
C ILE A 382 -50.18 7.73 5.88
N GLU A 383 -49.12 8.14 5.17
CA GLU A 383 -49.21 9.19 4.15
C GLU A 383 -49.95 8.73 2.88
N ILE A 384 -49.82 7.46 2.48
CA ILE A 384 -50.62 6.86 1.39
C ILE A 384 -52.10 6.89 1.75
N THR A 385 -52.46 6.55 2.99
CA THR A 385 -53.87 6.56 3.44
C THR A 385 -54.47 7.97 3.30
N LYS A 386 -53.74 9.00 3.76
CA LYS A 386 -54.14 10.41 3.58
C LYS A 386 -54.29 10.79 2.11
N ALA A 387 -53.41 10.30 1.25
CA ALA A 387 -53.44 10.57 -0.18
C ALA A 387 -54.66 9.94 -0.87
N VAL A 388 -55.04 8.73 -0.46
CA VAL A 388 -56.26 8.04 -0.93
C VAL A 388 -57.51 8.78 -0.46
N GLU A 389 -57.58 9.16 0.82
CA GLU A 389 -58.69 9.95 1.36
C GLU A 389 -58.84 11.31 0.68
N ALA A 390 -57.73 11.95 0.31
CA ALA A 390 -57.71 13.19 -0.45
C ALA A 390 -58.01 13.02 -1.95
N GLY A 391 -58.11 11.78 -2.44
CA GLY A 391 -58.39 11.47 -3.85
C GLY A 391 -57.22 11.75 -4.81
N VAL A 392 -55.99 11.91 -4.30
CA VAL A 392 -54.80 12.10 -5.16
C VAL A 392 -54.12 10.78 -5.53
N MET A 393 -54.54 9.67 -4.92
CA MET A 393 -54.08 8.32 -5.17
C MET A 393 -55.27 7.35 -5.15
N ASP A 394 -55.30 6.37 -6.05
CA ASP A 394 -56.48 5.50 -6.22
C ASP A 394 -56.64 4.46 -5.10
N LYS A 395 -55.53 3.87 -4.64
CA LYS A 395 -55.50 2.82 -3.61
C LYS A 395 -54.13 2.69 -2.95
N ASP A 396 -54.09 2.11 -1.76
CA ASP A 396 -52.84 1.69 -1.11
C ASP A 396 -52.25 0.46 -1.84
N ILE A 397 -51.04 0.61 -2.38
CA ILE A 397 -50.34 -0.47 -3.08
C ILE A 397 -49.62 -1.44 -2.13
N PHE A 398 -49.50 -1.09 -0.85
CA PHE A 398 -48.92 -1.91 0.20
C PHE A 398 -49.96 -2.36 1.22
N ALA A 399 -51.24 -2.48 0.81
CA ALA A 399 -52.35 -2.83 1.70
C ALA A 399 -52.09 -4.12 2.50
N ASP A 400 -51.44 -5.12 1.90
CA ASP A 400 -51.16 -6.42 2.50
C ASP A 400 -50.01 -6.40 3.53
N PHE A 401 -49.18 -5.35 3.55
CA PHE A 401 -48.12 -5.18 4.55
C PHE A 401 -48.69 -4.81 5.92
N LYS A 402 -48.31 -5.54 6.96
CA LYS A 402 -48.75 -5.32 8.33
C LYS A 402 -47.70 -4.52 9.10
N ILE A 403 -48.07 -3.36 9.61
CA ILE A 403 -47.20 -2.53 10.44
C ILE A 403 -46.88 -3.28 11.74
N GLY A 404 -45.61 -3.28 12.14
CA GLY A 404 -45.12 -3.92 13.36
C GLY A 404 -44.85 -5.42 13.25
N ASP A 405 -45.15 -6.05 12.11
CA ASP A 405 -44.78 -7.43 11.82
C ASP A 405 -43.46 -7.46 11.04
N MET A 406 -42.39 -7.94 11.69
CA MET A 406 -41.05 -7.98 11.10
C MET A 406 -40.67 -9.30 10.44
N SER A 407 -41.66 -10.18 10.17
CA SER A 407 -41.42 -11.45 9.48
C SER A 407 -41.00 -11.26 8.03
N GLU A 408 -40.18 -12.19 7.51
CA GLU A 408 -39.79 -12.22 6.10
C GLU A 408 -41.03 -12.32 5.19
N GLU A 409 -42.05 -13.10 5.57
CA GLU A 409 -43.29 -13.19 4.79
C GLU A 409 -44.04 -11.86 4.71
N ASN A 410 -43.99 -11.03 5.76
CA ASN A 410 -44.62 -9.71 5.72
C ASN A 410 -43.86 -8.75 4.80
N TYR A 411 -42.52 -8.72 4.90
CA TYR A 411 -41.66 -7.87 4.08
C TYR A 411 -41.64 -8.25 2.60
N ALA A 412 -41.95 -9.51 2.27
CA ALA A 412 -42.15 -9.93 0.88
C ALA A 412 -43.32 -9.20 0.17
N ASN A 413 -44.22 -8.54 0.91
CA ASN A 413 -45.34 -7.77 0.36
C ASN A 413 -45.00 -6.30 0.06
N VAL A 414 -43.75 -5.87 0.29
CA VAL A 414 -43.31 -4.50 0.03
C VAL A 414 -42.08 -4.50 -0.86
N ASP A 415 -42.13 -3.70 -1.91
CA ASP A 415 -40.98 -3.39 -2.76
C ASP A 415 -40.76 -1.88 -2.75
N LEU A 416 -39.61 -1.46 -2.23
CA LEU A 416 -39.24 -0.06 -2.12
C LEU A 416 -38.34 0.40 -3.27
N HIS A 417 -38.15 -0.40 -4.32
CA HIS A 417 -37.36 0.00 -5.49
C HIS A 417 -38.10 1.02 -6.36
N LYS A 418 -37.29 1.79 -7.11
CA LYS A 418 -37.70 2.96 -7.91
C LYS A 418 -38.97 2.75 -8.72
N ASN A 419 -39.05 1.65 -9.47
CA ASN A 419 -40.17 1.35 -10.36
C ASN A 419 -41.51 1.18 -9.63
N VAL A 420 -41.47 0.83 -8.34
CA VAL A 420 -42.66 0.71 -7.50
C VAL A 420 -42.95 2.03 -6.81
N VAL A 421 -41.98 2.60 -6.09
CA VAL A 421 -42.21 3.79 -5.26
C VAL A 421 -42.46 5.06 -6.06
N ASP A 422 -41.99 5.16 -7.30
CA ASP A 422 -42.28 6.31 -8.17
C ASP A 422 -43.76 6.40 -8.57
N THR A 423 -44.52 5.31 -8.43
CA THR A 423 -45.97 5.30 -8.68
C THR A 423 -46.77 5.92 -7.52
N ILE A 424 -46.17 6.04 -6.33
CA ILE A 424 -46.82 6.55 -5.13
C ILE A 424 -46.92 8.07 -5.19
N THR A 425 -48.14 8.59 -5.08
CA THR A 425 -48.42 10.02 -5.00
C THR A 425 -48.91 10.35 -3.61
N LEU A 426 -48.22 11.25 -2.91
CA LEU A 426 -48.63 11.70 -1.59
C LEU A 426 -49.40 13.02 -1.69
N VAL A 427 -49.99 13.46 -0.58
CA VAL A 427 -50.69 14.74 -0.47
C VAL A 427 -49.96 15.67 0.49
N SER A 428 -49.78 16.93 0.10
CA SER A 428 -49.21 17.95 0.97
C SER A 428 -50.23 18.43 2.01
N ASP A 429 -49.77 19.11 3.05
CA ASP A 429 -50.68 19.70 4.05
C ASP A 429 -51.60 20.79 3.45
N SER A 430 -51.27 21.27 2.24
CA SER A 430 -52.11 22.20 1.48
C SER A 430 -53.03 21.49 0.47
N GLY A 431 -53.13 20.16 0.53
CA GLY A 431 -53.96 19.36 -0.38
C GLY A 431 -53.41 19.18 -1.79
N LYS A 432 -52.14 19.55 -2.05
CA LYS A 432 -51.54 19.41 -3.39
C LYS A 432 -50.89 18.02 -3.56
N PRO A 433 -50.96 17.40 -4.75
CA PRO A 433 -50.21 16.18 -5.05
C PRO A 433 -48.70 16.37 -4.90
N MET A 434 -48.02 15.33 -4.41
CA MET A 434 -46.58 15.28 -4.23
C MET A 434 -46.02 14.03 -4.90
N LYS A 435 -44.93 14.19 -5.66
CA LYS A 435 -44.20 13.09 -6.30
C LYS A 435 -42.84 12.89 -5.63
N ARG A 436 -42.36 11.65 -5.62
CA ARG A 436 -41.01 11.36 -5.14
C ARG A 436 -39.97 12.06 -6.03
N GLU A 437 -38.92 12.59 -5.42
CA GLU A 437 -37.71 13.01 -6.15
C GLU A 437 -37.16 11.81 -6.92
N ALA A 438 -36.91 11.95 -8.22
CA ALA A 438 -36.63 10.79 -9.07
C ALA A 438 -35.29 10.11 -8.78
N ASP A 439 -34.35 10.83 -8.17
CA ASP A 439 -32.99 10.35 -7.90
C ASP A 439 -32.95 9.17 -6.92
N LEU A 440 -31.87 8.40 -7.06
CA LEU A 440 -31.44 7.36 -6.13
C LEU A 440 -30.29 7.88 -5.26
N ILE A 441 -30.00 7.13 -4.21
CA ILE A 441 -28.91 7.40 -3.28
C ILE A 441 -27.59 6.82 -3.85
N ASP A 442 -26.49 7.51 -3.56
CA ASP A 442 -25.12 7.03 -3.77
C ASP A 442 -24.85 5.71 -3.04
N VAL A 443 -24.29 4.71 -3.74
CA VAL A 443 -23.97 3.38 -3.18
C VAL A 443 -23.00 3.43 -2.00
N TRP A 444 -22.20 4.49 -1.90
CA TRP A 444 -21.33 4.69 -0.74
C TRP A 444 -22.10 5.02 0.54
N PHE A 445 -23.32 5.55 0.43
CA PHE A 445 -24.24 5.71 1.56
C PHE A 445 -24.80 4.36 2.02
N ASP A 446 -25.14 3.47 1.08
CA ASP A 446 -25.61 2.11 1.39
C ASP A 446 -24.55 1.36 2.20
N SER A 447 -23.32 1.30 1.67
CA SER A 447 -22.19 0.63 2.32
C SER A 447 -21.77 1.32 3.62
N GLY A 448 -21.81 2.65 3.69
CA GLY A 448 -21.52 3.40 4.91
C GLY A 448 -22.59 3.24 6.01
N SER A 449 -23.83 2.88 5.64
CA SER A 449 -24.93 2.62 6.57
C SER A 449 -24.95 1.18 7.09
N MET A 450 -24.10 0.30 6.55
CA MET A 450 -24.02 -1.13 6.88
C MET A 450 -23.97 -1.44 8.40
N PRO A 451 -23.26 -0.70 9.27
CA PRO A 451 -23.20 -1.01 10.71
C PRO A 451 -24.56 -1.03 11.40
N TYR A 452 -25.53 -0.28 10.86
CA TYR A 452 -26.86 -0.12 11.45
C TYR A 452 -27.92 -0.82 10.59
N ALA A 453 -27.84 -0.64 9.27
CA ALA A 453 -28.82 -1.16 8.32
C ALA A 453 -28.92 -2.70 8.33
N GLN A 454 -27.79 -3.40 8.54
CA GLN A 454 -27.77 -4.87 8.60
C GLN A 454 -28.62 -5.44 9.75
N TRP A 455 -28.88 -4.63 10.78
CA TRP A 455 -29.62 -5.00 11.99
C TRP A 455 -31.06 -4.48 11.97
N HIS A 456 -31.47 -3.86 10.87
CA HIS A 456 -32.76 -3.18 10.74
C HIS A 456 -32.97 -2.08 11.81
N TYR A 457 -31.86 -1.45 12.24
CA TYR A 457 -31.90 -0.30 13.16
C TYR A 457 -32.59 0.90 12.48
N PRO A 458 -33.42 1.67 13.20
CA PRO A 458 -33.72 1.59 14.64
C PRO A 458 -34.94 0.72 14.99
N PHE A 459 -35.53 0.01 14.03
CA PHE A 459 -36.79 -0.72 14.19
C PHE A 459 -36.62 -2.02 14.98
N GLU A 460 -35.53 -2.73 14.72
CA GLU A 460 -35.13 -3.94 15.46
C GLU A 460 -33.71 -3.79 15.99
N ASN A 461 -33.34 -4.67 16.94
CA ASN A 461 -31.97 -4.80 17.45
C ASN A 461 -31.35 -3.50 17.99
N LYS A 462 -32.17 -2.54 18.43
CA LYS A 462 -31.72 -1.20 18.85
C LYS A 462 -30.60 -1.25 19.89
N GLU A 463 -30.82 -1.98 20.99
CA GLU A 463 -29.81 -2.09 22.05
C GLU A 463 -28.51 -2.73 21.58
N LYS A 464 -28.60 -3.71 20.69
CA LYS A 464 -27.44 -4.41 20.12
C LYS A 464 -26.59 -3.44 19.30
N VAL A 465 -27.20 -2.59 18.48
CA VAL A 465 -26.49 -1.57 17.71
C VAL A 465 -25.91 -0.49 18.61
N GLU A 466 -26.70 0.03 19.55
CA GLU A 466 -26.28 1.15 20.41
C GLU A 466 -25.16 0.78 21.40
N LYS A 467 -25.10 -0.49 21.84
CA LYS A 467 -24.09 -0.96 22.79
C LYS A 467 -22.85 -1.54 22.10
N ASP A 468 -23.05 -2.40 21.09
CA ASP A 468 -21.97 -3.29 20.63
C ASP A 468 -21.59 -3.07 19.15
N TRP A 469 -22.57 -2.90 18.25
CA TRP A 469 -22.33 -3.09 16.80
C TRP A 469 -22.13 -1.82 15.99
N ARG A 470 -22.51 -0.64 16.49
CA ARG A 470 -22.32 0.63 15.75
C ARG A 470 -20.85 1.03 15.57
N LYS A 471 -19.94 0.45 16.37
CA LYS A 471 -18.51 0.77 16.38
C LYS A 471 -17.69 -0.52 16.33
N ALA A 472 -17.18 -0.84 15.15
CA ALA A 472 -16.41 -2.06 14.95
C ALA A 472 -15.08 -2.03 15.72
N ASP A 473 -14.67 -3.14 16.31
CA ASP A 473 -13.34 -3.24 16.92
C ASP A 473 -12.23 -3.22 15.86
N PHE A 474 -12.47 -3.77 14.67
CA PHE A 474 -11.48 -3.89 13.61
C PHE A 474 -12.11 -3.94 12.22
N ILE A 475 -11.46 -3.27 11.25
CA ILE A 475 -11.71 -3.44 9.82
C ILE A 475 -10.39 -3.47 9.05
N ALA A 476 -10.36 -4.13 7.88
CA ALA A 476 -9.19 -4.14 7.00
C ALA A 476 -9.58 -4.15 5.52
N GLU A 477 -9.22 -3.09 4.80
CA GLU A 477 -9.50 -2.94 3.37
C GLU A 477 -8.35 -2.21 2.67
N GLY A 478 -8.38 -2.15 1.33
CA GLY A 478 -7.37 -1.46 0.53
C GLY A 478 -7.27 0.05 0.82
N VAL A 479 -6.09 0.63 0.60
CA VAL A 479 -5.82 2.07 0.79
C VAL A 479 -6.73 3.01 -0.01
N ASP A 480 -7.32 2.51 -1.10
CA ASP A 480 -8.34 3.19 -1.89
C ASP A 480 -9.63 3.49 -1.09
N GLN A 481 -9.93 2.70 -0.06
CA GLN A 481 -11.10 2.91 0.80
C GLN A 481 -11.02 4.16 1.67
N THR A 482 -9.85 4.81 1.74
CA THR A 482 -9.71 6.17 2.31
C THR A 482 -10.52 7.24 1.55
N ARG A 483 -11.04 6.91 0.37
CA ARG A 483 -11.97 7.73 -0.43
C ARG A 483 -13.28 7.00 -0.74
N GLY A 484 -13.54 5.88 -0.07
CA GLY A 484 -14.73 5.06 -0.24
C GLY A 484 -15.30 4.70 1.11
N TRP A 485 -15.28 3.41 1.44
CA TRP A 485 -15.99 2.86 2.59
C TRP A 485 -15.51 3.40 3.94
N PHE A 486 -14.20 3.58 4.16
CA PHE A 486 -13.71 4.19 5.41
C PHE A 486 -14.28 5.60 5.61
N TYR A 487 -14.32 6.40 4.54
CA TYR A 487 -14.86 7.74 4.59
C TYR A 487 -16.35 7.74 4.92
N THR A 488 -17.16 6.94 4.23
CA THR A 488 -18.61 6.99 4.41
C THR A 488 -19.10 6.36 5.71
N LEU A 489 -18.46 5.28 6.17
CA LEU A 489 -18.67 4.74 7.51
C LEU A 489 -18.46 5.83 8.57
N HIS A 490 -17.30 6.49 8.52
CA HIS A 490 -16.91 7.49 9.53
C HIS A 490 -17.73 8.77 9.44
N ALA A 491 -18.05 9.23 8.21
CA ALA A 491 -18.90 10.38 8.00
C ALA A 491 -20.31 10.16 8.55
N ILE A 492 -20.93 9.01 8.26
CA ILE A 492 -22.27 8.69 8.77
C ILE A 492 -22.24 8.55 10.29
N ALA A 493 -21.29 7.80 10.87
CA ALA A 493 -21.17 7.65 12.33
C ALA A 493 -21.00 9.00 13.05
N THR A 494 -20.19 9.90 12.48
CA THR A 494 -20.01 11.26 13.02
C THR A 494 -21.34 12.04 12.99
N MET A 495 -22.05 12.03 11.87
CA MET A 495 -23.28 12.81 11.70
C MET A 495 -24.47 12.29 12.51
N THR A 496 -24.57 10.97 12.70
CA THR A 496 -25.73 10.35 13.36
C THR A 496 -25.50 10.07 14.84
N PHE A 497 -24.27 9.81 15.27
CA PHE A 497 -23.96 9.36 16.63
C PHE A 497 -22.86 10.17 17.33
N ASP A 498 -22.19 11.10 16.65
CA ASP A 498 -21.00 11.81 17.16
C ASP A 498 -19.91 10.85 17.71
N ASP A 499 -19.67 9.74 17.01
CA ASP A 499 -18.70 8.70 17.38
C ASP A 499 -17.94 8.20 16.13
N VAL A 500 -16.86 7.47 16.36
CA VAL A 500 -16.13 6.77 15.29
C VAL A 500 -16.88 5.50 14.86
N ALA A 501 -16.80 5.16 13.58
CA ALA A 501 -17.37 3.92 13.06
C ALA A 501 -16.56 2.66 13.43
N TYR A 502 -15.28 2.84 13.77
CA TYR A 502 -14.34 1.74 14.01
C TYR A 502 -13.21 2.18 14.95
N LYS A 503 -12.66 1.23 15.72
CA LYS A 503 -11.56 1.46 16.67
C LYS A 503 -10.19 1.23 16.05
N ASN A 504 -10.05 0.18 15.24
CA ASN A 504 -8.79 -0.21 14.61
C ASN A 504 -8.98 -0.40 13.10
N VAL A 505 -8.06 0.14 12.29
CA VAL A 505 -8.07 0.01 10.83
C VAL A 505 -6.71 -0.47 10.32
N VAL A 506 -6.71 -1.55 9.54
CA VAL A 506 -5.56 -1.91 8.71
C VAL A 506 -5.87 -1.52 7.26
N SER A 507 -5.17 -0.52 6.76
CA SER A 507 -5.28 -0.07 5.38
C SER A 507 -4.26 -0.83 4.53
N ASN A 508 -4.73 -1.83 3.80
CA ASN A 508 -3.88 -2.73 3.02
C ASN A 508 -3.21 -2.02 1.83
N GLY A 509 -1.97 -2.43 1.54
CA GLY A 509 -1.27 -2.09 0.31
C GLY A 509 -1.84 -2.84 -0.90
N LEU A 510 -1.29 -2.56 -2.08
CA LEU A 510 -1.68 -3.25 -3.31
C LEU A 510 -0.86 -4.52 -3.51
N VAL A 511 -1.52 -5.56 -4.03
CA VAL A 511 -0.82 -6.73 -4.58
C VAL A 511 -0.39 -6.40 -6.01
N LEU A 512 0.93 -6.38 -6.22
CA LEU A 512 1.59 -6.10 -7.48
C LEU A 512 2.18 -7.39 -8.04
N ASP A 513 2.51 -7.39 -9.34
CA ASP A 513 3.32 -8.49 -9.89
C ASP A 513 4.74 -8.51 -9.29
N LYS A 514 5.52 -9.55 -9.60
CA LYS A 514 6.90 -9.70 -9.10
C LYS A 514 7.83 -8.54 -9.44
N ASN A 515 7.52 -7.76 -10.48
CA ASN A 515 8.29 -6.60 -10.92
C ASN A 515 7.78 -5.28 -10.29
N GLY A 516 6.70 -5.31 -9.53
CA GLY A 516 6.07 -4.14 -8.92
C GLY A 516 5.11 -3.40 -9.84
N GLN A 517 4.62 -4.02 -10.92
CA GLN A 517 3.58 -3.45 -11.78
C GLN A 517 2.19 -3.84 -11.29
N LYS A 518 1.20 -2.97 -11.53
CA LYS A 518 -0.20 -3.28 -11.23
C LYS A 518 -0.65 -4.47 -12.09
N MET A 519 -1.21 -5.48 -11.45
CA MET A 519 -1.74 -6.63 -12.17
C MET A 519 -2.96 -6.24 -13.01
N SER A 520 -2.98 -6.67 -14.27
CA SER A 520 -4.13 -6.49 -15.15
C SER A 520 -4.24 -7.62 -16.17
N LYS A 521 -5.49 -7.96 -16.53
CA LYS A 521 -5.75 -8.95 -17.60
C LYS A 521 -5.14 -8.51 -18.95
N ARG A 522 -5.11 -7.19 -19.21
CA ARG A 522 -4.56 -6.62 -20.45
C ARG A 522 -3.05 -6.83 -20.58
N LEU A 523 -2.31 -6.72 -19.48
CA LEU A 523 -0.85 -6.91 -19.46
C LEU A 523 -0.45 -8.38 -19.38
N GLY A 524 -1.40 -9.29 -19.14
CA GLY A 524 -1.12 -10.73 -18.98
C GLY A 524 -0.26 -11.06 -17.76
N ASN A 525 -0.12 -10.13 -16.81
CA ASN A 525 0.71 -10.27 -15.60
C ASN A 525 -0.10 -10.61 -14.35
N ALA A 526 -1.41 -10.82 -14.49
CA ALA A 526 -2.27 -11.22 -13.37
C ALA A 526 -2.01 -12.68 -12.99
N VAL A 527 -1.82 -12.93 -11.70
CA VAL A 527 -1.72 -14.29 -11.15
C VAL A 527 -3.12 -14.81 -10.82
N ASP A 528 -3.44 -16.03 -11.25
CA ASP A 528 -4.71 -16.67 -10.89
C ASP A 528 -4.65 -17.21 -9.46
N PRO A 529 -5.52 -16.74 -8.55
CA PRO A 529 -5.52 -17.21 -7.17
C PRO A 529 -5.89 -18.69 -7.05
N PHE A 530 -6.78 -19.22 -7.89
CA PHE A 530 -7.24 -20.60 -7.79
C PHE A 530 -6.20 -21.59 -8.29
N GLU A 531 -5.45 -21.24 -9.34
CA GLU A 531 -4.30 -22.02 -9.78
C GLU A 531 -3.23 -22.07 -8.68
N THR A 532 -2.92 -20.91 -8.10
CA THR A 532 -1.94 -20.80 -7.00
C THR A 532 -2.35 -21.67 -5.81
N LEU A 533 -3.61 -21.59 -5.38
CA LEU A 533 -4.14 -22.38 -4.28
C LEU A 533 -4.15 -23.89 -4.59
N SER A 534 -4.40 -24.29 -5.84
CA SER A 534 -4.37 -25.69 -6.24
C SER A 534 -2.97 -26.30 -6.17
N VAL A 535 -1.91 -25.51 -6.42
CA VAL A 535 -0.53 -26.00 -6.44
C VAL A 535 0.11 -25.97 -5.05
N TYR A 536 -0.05 -24.86 -4.31
CA TYR A 536 0.67 -24.63 -3.05
C TYR A 536 -0.21 -24.76 -1.81
N GLY A 537 -1.53 -24.83 -1.98
CA GLY A 537 -2.48 -24.80 -0.89
C GLY A 537 -2.70 -23.41 -0.28
N PRO A 538 -3.77 -23.26 0.52
CA PRO A 538 -4.13 -22.00 1.15
C PRO A 538 -3.11 -21.54 2.20
N ASP A 539 -2.54 -22.45 2.98
CA ASP A 539 -1.70 -22.06 4.12
C ASP A 539 -0.34 -21.52 3.72
N ALA A 540 0.33 -22.16 2.75
CA ALA A 540 1.60 -21.63 2.24
C ALA A 540 1.40 -20.25 1.59
N THR A 541 0.30 -20.07 0.87
CA THR A 541 -0.06 -18.79 0.23
C THR A 541 -0.35 -17.71 1.27
N ARG A 542 -1.19 -18.00 2.27
CA ARG A 542 -1.51 -17.06 3.36
C ARG A 542 -0.27 -16.69 4.17
N TRP A 543 0.54 -17.69 4.53
CA TRP A 543 1.77 -17.45 5.28
C TRP A 543 2.73 -16.58 4.49
N TYR A 544 2.94 -16.87 3.20
CA TYR A 544 3.77 -16.04 2.32
C TYR A 544 3.29 -14.58 2.27
N MET A 545 2.00 -14.35 2.01
CA MET A 545 1.46 -12.98 1.92
C MET A 545 1.69 -12.19 3.21
N ILE A 546 1.51 -12.82 4.37
CA ILE A 546 1.65 -12.17 5.68
C ILE A 546 3.12 -12.02 6.10
N SER A 547 3.98 -13.02 5.87
CA SER A 547 5.37 -12.98 6.34
C SER A 547 6.29 -12.15 5.42
N ASN A 548 5.94 -12.00 4.14
CA ASN A 548 6.79 -11.33 3.15
C ASN A 548 6.78 -9.81 3.30
N ALA A 549 5.60 -9.20 3.42
CA ALA A 549 5.43 -7.75 3.58
C ALA A 549 4.40 -7.46 4.67
N ASN A 550 4.48 -6.28 5.31
CA ASN A 550 3.41 -5.86 6.21
C ASN A 550 2.11 -5.67 5.41
N PRO A 551 0.92 -5.87 6.01
CA PRO A 551 -0.34 -5.76 5.27
C PRO A 551 -0.54 -4.43 4.54
N TRP A 552 -0.01 -3.34 5.09
CA TRP A 552 -0.11 -1.99 4.51
C TRP A 552 0.97 -1.64 3.48
N ASP A 553 1.99 -2.48 3.33
CA ASP A 553 3.00 -2.30 2.29
C ASP A 553 2.52 -2.97 0.99
N ASN A 554 2.98 -2.48 -0.15
CA ASN A 554 2.70 -3.15 -1.42
C ASN A 554 3.43 -4.51 -1.45
N LEU A 555 2.68 -5.58 -1.71
CA LEU A 555 3.23 -6.92 -1.86
C LEU A 555 3.60 -7.16 -3.33
N LYS A 556 4.89 -7.35 -3.60
CA LYS A 556 5.35 -7.89 -4.89
C LYS A 556 5.13 -9.40 -4.88
N PHE A 557 4.06 -9.84 -5.53
CA PHE A 557 3.63 -11.23 -5.47
C PHE A 557 4.48 -12.10 -6.40
N ASP A 558 5.23 -13.03 -5.81
CA ASP A 558 6.07 -14.00 -6.51
C ASP A 558 5.74 -15.42 -6.07
N ILE A 559 5.33 -16.24 -7.04
CA ILE A 559 4.96 -17.65 -6.83
C ILE A 559 6.15 -18.45 -6.29
N GLU A 560 7.39 -18.12 -6.69
CA GLU A 560 8.59 -18.80 -6.21
C GLU A 560 8.76 -18.64 -4.68
N GLY A 561 8.35 -17.49 -4.15
CA GLY A 561 8.36 -17.20 -2.71
C GLY A 561 7.42 -18.11 -1.91
N ILE A 562 6.27 -18.51 -2.48
CA ILE A 562 5.36 -19.48 -1.85
C ILE A 562 6.03 -20.85 -1.76
N GLY A 563 6.70 -21.26 -2.84
CA GLY A 563 7.47 -22.51 -2.88
C GLY A 563 8.60 -22.53 -1.84
N GLU A 564 9.25 -21.38 -1.59
CA GLU A 564 10.25 -21.24 -0.53
C GLU A 564 9.65 -21.41 0.86
N ILE A 565 8.53 -20.73 1.16
CA ILE A 565 7.82 -20.85 2.44
C ILE A 565 7.35 -22.28 2.69
N SER A 566 6.81 -22.95 1.67
CA SER A 566 6.40 -24.35 1.75
C SER A 566 7.56 -25.26 2.15
N ARG A 567 8.75 -25.08 1.55
CA ARG A 567 9.93 -25.91 1.88
C ARG A 567 10.53 -25.56 3.24
N LYS A 568 10.74 -24.27 3.52
CA LYS A 568 11.51 -23.80 4.68
C LYS A 568 10.73 -23.85 5.98
N PHE A 569 9.48 -23.42 5.99
CA PHE A 569 8.66 -23.41 7.20
C PHE A 569 7.84 -24.69 7.35
N PHE A 570 6.88 -24.93 6.45
CA PHE A 570 5.99 -26.09 6.53
C PHE A 570 6.75 -27.42 6.39
N GLY A 571 7.72 -27.49 5.47
CA GLY A 571 8.56 -28.66 5.31
C GLY A 571 9.38 -28.97 6.56
N THR A 572 9.96 -27.95 7.20
CA THR A 572 10.70 -28.12 8.47
C THR A 572 9.78 -28.58 9.59
N LEU A 573 8.61 -27.94 9.76
CA LEU A 573 7.63 -28.31 10.78
C LEU A 573 7.13 -29.75 10.58
N TYR A 574 6.80 -30.13 9.35
CA TYR A 574 6.39 -31.49 9.00
C TYR A 574 7.48 -32.51 9.28
N ASN A 575 8.74 -32.19 8.97
CA ASN A 575 9.88 -33.07 9.27
C ASN A 575 10.10 -33.22 10.78
N THR A 576 9.93 -32.15 11.56
CA THR A 576 10.00 -32.21 13.03
C THR A 576 8.87 -33.07 13.60
N TYR A 577 7.64 -32.90 13.10
CA TYR A 577 6.50 -33.74 13.46
C TYR A 577 6.71 -35.20 13.07
N SER A 578 7.20 -35.47 11.86
CA SER A 578 7.51 -36.83 11.38
C SER A 578 8.60 -37.51 12.22
N PHE A 579 9.62 -36.75 12.64
CA PHE A 579 10.63 -37.22 13.57
C PHE A 579 10.00 -37.60 14.92
N PHE A 580 9.15 -36.73 15.47
CA PHE A 580 8.44 -36.99 16.72
C PHE A 580 7.60 -38.26 16.65
N THR A 581 6.72 -38.38 15.64
CA THR A 581 5.81 -39.52 15.51
C THR A 581 6.52 -40.83 15.26
N LEU A 582 7.61 -40.83 14.47
CA LEU A 582 8.42 -42.02 14.24
C LEU A 582 8.89 -42.65 15.56
N TYR A 583 9.53 -41.85 16.42
CA TYR A 583 10.09 -42.36 17.67
C TYR A 583 9.02 -42.56 18.74
N ALA A 584 8.02 -41.67 18.82
CA ALA A 584 6.90 -41.81 19.74
C ALA A 584 6.12 -43.11 19.49
N ASN A 585 5.93 -43.50 18.23
CA ASN A 585 5.29 -44.77 17.88
C ASN A 585 6.16 -45.99 18.23
N ILE A 586 7.49 -45.91 18.06
CA ILE A 586 8.41 -47.00 18.45
C ILE A 586 8.35 -47.24 19.96
N ASP A 587 8.36 -46.16 20.75
CA ASP A 587 8.33 -46.23 22.21
C ASP A 587 6.90 -46.32 22.79
N ASN A 588 5.85 -46.32 21.95
CA ASN A 588 4.43 -46.26 22.35
C ASN A 588 4.11 -45.08 23.29
N PHE A 589 4.73 -43.92 23.07
CA PHE A 589 4.47 -42.72 23.84
C PHE A 589 3.03 -42.23 23.63
N THR A 590 2.26 -42.20 24.72
CA THR A 590 0.86 -41.72 24.73
C THR A 590 0.66 -40.50 25.62
N TYR A 591 1.75 -39.97 26.20
CA TYR A 591 1.70 -38.89 27.20
C TYR A 591 0.86 -39.28 28.44
N ALA A 592 0.90 -40.56 28.83
CA ALA A 592 0.16 -41.06 29.99
C ALA A 592 0.88 -40.75 31.32
N GLU A 593 2.19 -40.52 31.26
CA GLU A 593 3.03 -40.17 32.40
C GLU A 593 2.77 -38.73 32.86
N ALA A 594 2.97 -38.48 34.16
CA ALA A 594 2.91 -37.13 34.71
C ALA A 594 3.97 -36.22 34.06
N ASP A 595 3.65 -34.93 33.96
CA ASP A 595 4.59 -33.92 33.47
C ASP A 595 5.87 -33.92 34.32
N VAL A 596 7.02 -34.15 33.68
CA VAL A 596 8.32 -34.01 34.34
C VAL A 596 8.50 -32.54 34.74
N LYS A 597 8.84 -32.29 36.00
CA LYS A 597 8.98 -30.93 36.54
C LYS A 597 10.10 -30.18 35.83
N LEU A 598 9.96 -28.85 35.73
CA LEU A 598 10.92 -28.01 35.02
C LEU A 598 12.35 -28.16 35.55
N GLU A 599 12.52 -28.25 36.88
CA GLU A 599 13.84 -28.36 37.52
C GLU A 599 14.50 -29.74 37.33
N GLU A 600 13.70 -30.75 37.02
CA GLU A 600 14.13 -32.13 36.75
C GLU A 600 14.40 -32.35 35.25
N ARG A 601 14.12 -31.36 34.40
CA ARG A 601 14.41 -31.40 32.96
C ARG A 601 15.86 -31.03 32.67
N PRO A 602 16.51 -31.68 31.69
CA PRO A 602 17.81 -31.24 31.18
C PRO A 602 17.80 -29.79 30.73
N GLU A 603 18.96 -29.15 30.74
CA GLU A 603 19.12 -27.74 30.35
C GLU A 603 18.55 -27.43 28.95
N ILE A 604 18.70 -28.33 27.98
CA ILE A 604 18.18 -28.14 26.62
C ILE A 604 16.64 -28.14 26.57
N ASP A 605 15.98 -28.92 27.42
CA ASP A 605 14.51 -28.94 27.54
C ASP A 605 14.02 -27.65 28.20
N ARG A 606 14.69 -27.21 29.28
CA ARG A 606 14.37 -25.94 29.96
C ARG A 606 14.56 -24.74 29.03
N TRP A 607 15.62 -24.74 28.22
CA TRP A 607 15.89 -23.69 27.25
C TRP A 607 14.77 -23.58 26.20
N ILE A 608 14.42 -24.68 25.53
CA ILE A 608 13.41 -24.59 24.46
C ILE A 608 12.03 -24.23 25.00
N LEU A 609 11.69 -24.62 26.23
CA LEU A 609 10.46 -24.19 26.90
C LEU A 609 10.51 -22.69 27.28
N SER A 610 11.66 -22.18 27.71
CA SER A 610 11.86 -20.74 27.91
C SER A 610 11.63 -19.96 26.61
N GLU A 611 12.27 -20.39 25.51
CA GLU A 611 12.09 -19.78 24.18
C GLU A 611 10.63 -19.87 23.71
N LEU A 612 9.94 -20.98 23.99
CA LEU A 612 8.54 -21.16 23.64
C LEU A 612 7.64 -20.16 24.38
N HIS A 613 7.84 -19.94 25.67
CA HIS A 613 7.06 -18.94 26.42
C HIS A 613 7.42 -17.50 25.99
N THR A 614 8.68 -17.23 25.70
CA THR A 614 9.10 -15.96 25.08
C THR A 614 8.44 -15.75 23.70
N LEU A 615 8.29 -16.81 22.90
CA LEU A 615 7.55 -16.78 21.64
C LEU A 615 6.07 -16.45 21.86
N ILE A 616 5.42 -17.12 22.83
CA ILE A 616 4.01 -16.87 23.17
C ILE A 616 3.79 -15.39 23.50
N GLU A 617 4.61 -14.81 24.38
CA GLU A 617 4.52 -13.39 24.76
C GLU A 617 4.67 -12.45 23.55
N LYS A 618 5.67 -12.70 22.70
CA LYS A 618 5.91 -11.89 21.49
C LYS A 618 4.75 -11.98 20.51
N VAL A 619 4.26 -13.18 20.23
CA VAL A 619 3.19 -13.42 19.25
C VAL A 619 1.87 -12.81 19.73
N ASP A 620 1.52 -13.00 21.01
CA ASP A 620 0.32 -12.41 21.61
C ASP A 620 0.34 -10.88 21.47
N LYS A 621 1.46 -10.26 21.85
CA LYS A 621 1.68 -8.82 21.67
C LYS A 621 1.55 -8.38 20.21
N PHE A 622 2.16 -9.10 19.27
CA PHE A 622 2.10 -8.73 17.85
C PHE A 622 0.69 -8.84 17.28
N TYR A 623 -0.10 -9.84 17.66
CA TYR A 623 -1.50 -9.91 17.23
C TYR A 623 -2.35 -8.81 17.89
N ALA A 624 -2.13 -8.52 19.17
CA ALA A 624 -2.80 -7.41 19.86
C ALA A 624 -2.50 -6.05 19.20
N ASP A 625 -1.29 -5.87 18.66
CA ASP A 625 -0.85 -4.67 17.94
C ASP A 625 -1.19 -4.69 16.44
N TYR A 626 -1.93 -5.68 15.93
CA TYR A 626 -2.26 -5.88 14.50
C TYR A 626 -1.04 -5.99 13.58
N GLU A 627 0.00 -6.69 14.03
CA GLU A 627 1.30 -6.89 13.34
C GLU A 627 1.55 -8.38 12.97
N PRO A 628 0.70 -9.00 12.14
CA PRO A 628 0.76 -10.45 11.87
C PRO A 628 2.06 -10.87 11.14
N THR A 629 2.71 -9.96 10.42
CA THR A 629 4.02 -10.19 9.78
C THR A 629 5.12 -10.45 10.80
N LYS A 630 5.13 -9.73 11.93
CA LYS A 630 6.11 -9.97 12.99
C LYS A 630 5.84 -11.30 13.69
N ALA A 631 4.57 -11.60 13.98
CA ALA A 631 4.15 -12.87 14.56
C ALA A 631 4.61 -14.07 13.71
N THR A 632 4.28 -14.09 12.41
CA THR A 632 4.66 -15.19 11.51
C THR A 632 6.17 -15.37 11.37
N ARG A 633 6.95 -14.27 11.38
CA ARG A 633 8.42 -14.32 11.31
C ARG A 633 9.03 -14.94 12.56
N VAL A 634 8.63 -14.51 13.76
CA VAL A 634 9.19 -15.08 15.01
C VAL A 634 8.76 -16.54 15.21
N ILE A 635 7.56 -16.92 14.78
CA ILE A 635 7.15 -18.33 14.77
C ILE A 635 8.01 -19.14 13.80
N SER A 636 8.24 -18.61 12.59
CA SER A 636 9.06 -19.28 11.58
C SER A 636 10.51 -19.46 12.04
N GLU A 637 11.05 -18.45 12.72
CA GLU A 637 12.39 -18.47 13.32
C GLU A 637 12.46 -19.53 14.43
N PHE A 638 11.51 -19.55 15.37
CA PHE A 638 11.48 -20.55 16.43
C PHE A 638 11.44 -21.98 15.88
N VAL A 639 10.58 -22.26 14.91
CA VAL A 639 10.43 -23.60 14.33
C VAL A 639 11.71 -24.05 13.61
N GLN A 640 12.31 -23.15 12.82
CA GLN A 640 13.49 -23.49 12.03
C GLN A 640 14.75 -23.53 12.89
N GLU A 641 15.03 -22.47 13.64
CA GLU A 641 16.31 -22.28 14.32
C GLU A 641 16.35 -22.91 15.71
N ASN A 642 15.37 -22.62 16.57
CA ASN A 642 15.38 -23.12 17.94
C ASN A 642 14.93 -24.59 18.02
N LEU A 643 13.79 -24.92 17.42
CA LEU A 643 13.17 -26.23 17.54
C LEU A 643 13.86 -27.27 16.65
N SER A 644 13.91 -27.05 15.33
CA SER A 644 14.47 -28.04 14.40
C SER A 644 16.00 -28.09 14.45
N ASN A 645 16.66 -26.96 14.15
CA ASN A 645 18.12 -26.91 13.97
C ASN A 645 18.90 -27.11 15.27
N TRP A 646 18.33 -26.79 16.43
CA TRP A 646 19.02 -26.92 17.71
C TRP A 646 18.41 -27.98 18.61
N PHE A 647 17.19 -27.78 19.11
CA PHE A 647 16.60 -28.68 20.09
C PHE A 647 16.50 -30.13 19.58
N VAL A 648 15.83 -30.34 18.44
CA VAL A 648 15.64 -31.68 17.86
C VAL A 648 16.98 -32.28 17.45
N ARG A 649 17.84 -31.53 16.75
CA ARG A 649 19.15 -32.03 16.29
C ARG A 649 20.05 -32.47 17.45
N LEU A 650 20.18 -31.65 18.49
CA LEU A 650 21.03 -31.95 19.66
C LEU A 650 20.42 -33.04 20.54
N SER A 651 19.08 -33.12 20.59
CA SER A 651 18.39 -34.11 21.42
C SER A 651 18.15 -35.44 20.72
N ARG A 652 18.49 -35.62 19.43
CA ARG A 652 18.21 -36.86 18.68
C ARG A 652 18.59 -38.11 19.45
N ARG A 653 19.80 -38.13 20.04
CA ARG A 653 20.32 -39.26 20.83
C ARG A 653 19.37 -39.71 21.95
N ARG A 654 18.62 -38.79 22.55
CA ARG A 654 17.67 -39.09 23.63
C ARG A 654 16.42 -39.83 23.13
N PHE A 655 16.04 -39.67 21.86
CA PHE A 655 14.88 -40.35 21.27
C PHE A 655 15.15 -41.79 20.81
N TRP A 656 16.39 -42.14 20.46
CA TRP A 656 16.71 -43.49 19.95
C TRP A 656 17.59 -44.34 20.88
N LYS A 657 18.37 -43.75 21.79
CA LYS A 657 19.28 -44.46 22.68
C LYS A 657 18.72 -44.53 24.10
N GLY A 658 18.87 -45.69 24.75
CA GLY A 658 18.51 -45.91 26.14
C GLY A 658 17.07 -46.39 26.34
N ASP A 659 16.81 -46.89 27.54
CA ASP A 659 15.50 -47.38 27.96
C ASP A 659 14.50 -46.22 28.07
N TYR A 660 13.21 -46.53 27.94
CA TYR A 660 12.12 -45.58 28.09
C TYR A 660 11.99 -45.13 29.57
N GLN A 661 12.79 -44.14 29.95
CA GLN A 661 12.90 -43.58 31.30
C GLN A 661 12.74 -42.06 31.29
N GLN A 662 12.83 -41.44 32.49
CA GLN A 662 12.51 -40.04 32.73
C GLN A 662 13.15 -39.05 31.72
N ASP A 663 14.42 -39.22 31.34
CA ASP A 663 15.08 -38.33 30.36
C ASP A 663 14.45 -38.40 28.96
N LYS A 664 14.09 -39.62 28.53
CA LYS A 664 13.44 -39.86 27.23
C LYS A 664 11.99 -39.37 27.24
N ILE A 665 11.27 -39.61 28.35
CA ILE A 665 9.92 -39.09 28.58
C ILE A 665 9.92 -37.56 28.56
N SER A 666 10.88 -36.91 29.23
CA SER A 666 10.95 -35.45 29.25
C SER A 666 11.21 -34.87 27.86
N ALA A 667 12.03 -35.53 27.04
CA ALA A 667 12.27 -35.14 25.64
C ALA A 667 10.98 -35.20 24.80
N TYR A 668 10.20 -36.29 24.90
CA TYR A 668 8.91 -36.41 24.21
C TYR A 668 7.89 -35.37 24.68
N GLN A 669 7.73 -35.21 25.99
CA GLN A 669 6.81 -34.22 26.56
C GLN A 669 7.16 -32.80 26.10
N THR A 670 8.46 -32.46 26.07
CA THR A 670 8.94 -31.14 25.62
C THR A 670 8.64 -30.92 24.13
N LEU A 671 8.98 -31.88 23.27
CA LEU A 671 8.76 -31.75 21.82
C LEU A 671 7.26 -31.70 21.47
N TYR A 672 6.43 -32.52 22.11
CA TYR A 672 4.99 -32.48 21.97
C TYR A 672 4.44 -31.10 22.34
N THR A 673 4.86 -30.55 23.49
CA THR A 673 4.39 -29.23 23.98
C THR A 673 4.75 -28.11 22.99
N CYS A 674 5.95 -28.17 22.40
CA CYS A 674 6.38 -27.22 21.37
C CYS A 674 5.51 -27.33 20.11
N LEU A 675 5.27 -28.54 19.60
CA LEU A 675 4.47 -28.77 18.39
C LEU A 675 3.00 -28.33 18.57
N GLU A 676 2.38 -28.69 19.68
CA GLU A 676 1.01 -28.31 20.01
C GLU A 676 0.87 -26.78 20.14
N THR A 677 1.82 -26.13 20.82
CA THR A 677 1.82 -24.66 20.98
C THR A 677 2.05 -23.95 19.65
N VAL A 678 3.00 -24.42 18.82
CA VAL A 678 3.24 -23.87 17.48
C VAL A 678 1.98 -23.98 16.61
N ALA A 679 1.26 -25.11 16.68
CA ALA A 679 0.00 -25.29 15.98
C ALA A 679 -1.01 -24.20 16.38
N LYS A 680 -1.19 -23.96 17.68
CA LYS A 680 -2.09 -22.92 18.19
C LYS A 680 -1.69 -21.50 17.78
N LEU A 681 -0.41 -21.13 17.92
CA LEU A 681 0.09 -19.80 17.56
C LEU A 681 -0.03 -19.49 16.06
N SER A 682 0.10 -20.53 15.23
CA SER A 682 0.11 -20.42 13.77
C SER A 682 -1.28 -20.51 13.13
N ALA A 683 -2.26 -21.08 13.83
CA ALA A 683 -3.62 -21.33 13.33
C ALA A 683 -4.36 -20.09 12.77
N PRO A 684 -4.20 -18.86 13.30
CA PRO A 684 -4.84 -17.67 12.71
C PRO A 684 -4.40 -17.38 11.26
N VAL A 685 -3.18 -17.79 10.87
CA VAL A 685 -2.62 -17.53 9.54
C VAL A 685 -2.68 -18.78 8.66
N ALA A 686 -2.34 -19.95 9.19
CA ALA A 686 -2.29 -21.24 8.49
C ALA A 686 -3.29 -22.24 9.11
N PRO A 687 -4.60 -22.07 8.90
CA PRO A 687 -5.59 -22.83 9.66
C PRO A 687 -5.60 -24.34 9.38
N PHE A 688 -5.33 -24.79 8.15
CA PHE A 688 -5.58 -26.19 7.78
C PHE A 688 -4.49 -27.15 8.28
N PHE A 689 -3.24 -26.84 8.00
CA PHE A 689 -2.08 -27.61 8.41
C PHE A 689 -1.97 -27.66 9.93
N MET A 690 -2.24 -26.54 10.59
CA MET A 690 -2.14 -26.44 12.05
C MET A 690 -3.26 -27.20 12.75
N ASP A 691 -4.47 -27.23 12.18
CA ASP A 691 -5.56 -28.06 12.70
C ASP A 691 -5.25 -29.56 12.53
N ALA A 692 -4.67 -29.97 11.39
CA ALA A 692 -4.23 -31.35 11.19
C ALA A 692 -3.14 -31.76 12.19
N LEU A 693 -2.09 -30.94 12.33
CA LEU A 693 -1.00 -31.19 13.30
C LEU A 693 -1.54 -31.30 14.73
N TYR A 694 -2.39 -30.37 15.14
CA TYR A 694 -2.99 -30.37 16.47
C TYR A 694 -3.86 -31.62 16.71
N LYS A 695 -4.72 -31.97 15.74
CA LYS A 695 -5.59 -33.14 15.83
C LYS A 695 -4.81 -34.44 15.94
N ASP A 696 -3.78 -34.63 15.12
CA ASP A 696 -2.97 -35.84 15.16
C ASP A 696 -2.31 -36.05 16.53
N LEU A 697 -1.77 -34.97 17.11
CA LEU A 697 -1.17 -34.97 18.44
C LEU A 697 -2.22 -35.25 19.54
N ASN A 698 -3.30 -34.48 19.56
CA ASN A 698 -4.29 -34.53 20.64
C ASN A 698 -5.19 -35.78 20.57
N GLN A 699 -5.39 -36.39 19.40
CA GLN A 699 -6.14 -37.67 19.30
C GLN A 699 -5.46 -38.80 20.07
N THR A 700 -4.13 -38.77 20.15
CA THR A 700 -3.33 -39.77 20.85
C THR A 700 -3.31 -39.50 22.36
N THR A 701 -3.07 -38.25 22.77
CA THR A 701 -2.87 -37.89 24.19
C THR A 701 -4.17 -37.57 24.92
N LYS A 702 -5.16 -37.03 24.21
CA LYS A 702 -6.41 -36.47 24.76
C LYS A 702 -6.18 -35.51 25.93
N LYS A 703 -5.04 -34.79 25.91
CA LYS A 703 -4.66 -33.81 26.95
C LYS A 703 -5.63 -32.63 26.95
N GLU A 704 -6.15 -32.26 25.79
CA GLU A 704 -7.16 -31.23 25.64
C GLU A 704 -8.48 -31.79 25.10
N ASN A 705 -9.60 -31.24 25.59
CA ASN A 705 -10.95 -31.66 25.20
C ASN A 705 -11.53 -30.80 24.06
N TYR A 706 -10.68 -30.42 23.09
CA TYR A 706 -11.10 -29.67 21.91
C TYR A 706 -11.00 -30.53 20.65
N GLU A 707 -12.01 -30.44 19.79
CA GLU A 707 -12.06 -31.19 18.53
C GLU A 707 -11.13 -30.60 17.45
N SER A 708 -10.81 -29.31 17.56
CA SER A 708 -10.00 -28.55 16.60
C SER A 708 -9.18 -27.49 17.30
N VAL A 709 -8.02 -27.16 16.70
CA VAL A 709 -7.17 -26.05 17.18
C VAL A 709 -7.94 -24.72 17.20
N HIS A 710 -8.93 -24.55 16.32
CA HIS A 710 -9.75 -23.33 16.21
C HIS A 710 -10.73 -23.13 17.37
N THR A 711 -10.94 -24.18 18.15
CA THR A 711 -11.77 -24.15 19.38
C THR A 711 -10.93 -24.21 20.65
N ALA A 712 -9.61 -24.41 20.50
CA ALA A 712 -8.68 -24.41 21.62
C ALA A 712 -8.38 -22.98 22.08
N LEU A 713 -8.01 -22.85 23.35
CA LEU A 713 -7.57 -21.57 23.90
C LEU A 713 -6.21 -21.18 23.32
N PHE A 714 -6.04 -19.88 23.04
CA PHE A 714 -4.76 -19.34 22.66
C PHE A 714 -3.73 -19.56 23.80
N PRO A 715 -2.47 -19.91 23.50
CA PRO A 715 -1.46 -20.16 24.52
C PRO A 715 -1.23 -18.93 25.39
N VAL A 716 -1.01 -19.15 26.69
CA VAL A 716 -0.79 -18.08 27.67
C VAL A 716 0.67 -18.09 28.13
N PHE A 717 1.27 -16.91 28.18
CA PHE A 717 2.62 -16.72 28.71
C PHE A 717 2.70 -17.12 30.19
N ASP A 718 3.78 -17.81 30.58
CA ASP A 718 4.08 -18.14 31.97
C ASP A 718 5.54 -17.84 32.25
N GLU A 719 5.77 -16.79 33.05
CA GLU A 719 7.10 -16.30 33.42
C GLU A 719 7.95 -17.37 34.13
N LYS A 720 7.34 -18.37 34.77
CA LYS A 720 8.07 -19.43 35.49
C LYS A 720 8.90 -20.32 34.59
N PHE A 721 8.54 -20.43 33.32
CA PHE A 721 9.30 -21.19 32.34
C PHE A 721 10.45 -20.38 31.74
N VAL A 722 10.47 -19.06 31.94
CA VAL A 722 11.42 -18.17 31.29
C VAL A 722 12.70 -18.04 32.10
N ASP A 723 13.80 -18.49 31.51
CA ASP A 723 15.17 -18.23 31.97
C ASP A 723 15.91 -17.39 30.92
N LYS A 724 15.82 -16.07 31.04
CA LYS A 724 16.52 -15.13 30.14
C LYS A 724 18.03 -15.30 30.16
N SER A 725 18.63 -15.84 31.22
CA SER A 725 20.06 -16.10 31.22
C SER A 725 20.40 -17.29 30.35
N LEU A 726 19.57 -18.33 30.37
CA LEU A 726 19.75 -19.51 29.54
C LEU A 726 19.49 -19.21 28.06
N GLU A 727 18.44 -18.46 27.73
CA GLU A 727 18.16 -17.97 26.36
C GLU A 727 19.39 -17.24 25.79
N ARG A 728 19.91 -16.23 26.50
CA ARG A 728 21.10 -15.47 26.05
C ARG A 728 22.33 -16.35 25.84
N LYS A 729 22.58 -17.32 26.72
CA LYS A 729 23.72 -18.24 26.60
C LYS A 729 23.60 -19.09 25.34
N MET A 730 22.41 -19.63 25.08
CA MET A 730 22.14 -20.45 23.90
C MET A 730 22.14 -19.63 22.61
N GLU A 731 21.60 -18.41 22.62
CA GLU A 731 21.69 -17.46 21.50
C GLU A 731 23.15 -17.14 21.15
N LYS A 732 24.01 -16.95 22.16
CA LYS A 732 25.46 -16.79 21.94
C LYS A 732 26.07 -18.03 21.30
N ALA A 733 25.74 -19.23 21.79
CA ALA A 733 26.20 -20.47 21.17
C ALA A 733 25.77 -20.58 19.71
N GLN A 734 24.50 -20.30 19.41
CA GLN A 734 23.93 -20.25 18.06
C GLN A 734 24.67 -19.28 17.15
N THR A 735 24.84 -18.04 17.61
CA THR A 735 25.49 -16.97 16.85
C THR A 735 26.96 -17.28 16.58
N ILE A 736 27.71 -17.68 17.61
CA ILE A 736 29.13 -18.05 17.49
C ILE A 736 29.28 -19.23 16.52
N SER A 737 28.45 -20.27 16.67
CA SER A 737 28.49 -21.41 15.76
C SER A 737 28.19 -21.03 14.32
N SER A 738 27.17 -20.21 14.08
CA SER A 738 26.82 -19.71 12.74
C SER A 738 27.96 -18.89 12.11
N LEU A 739 28.60 -18.00 12.89
CA LEU A 739 29.75 -17.23 12.44
C LEU A 739 30.91 -18.14 12.02
N VAL A 740 31.30 -19.11 12.85
CA VAL A 740 32.38 -20.06 12.52
C VAL A 740 32.03 -20.90 11.29
N LEU A 741 30.79 -21.38 11.17
CA LEU A 741 30.35 -22.16 10.02
C LEU A 741 30.38 -21.33 8.73
N SER A 742 30.03 -20.04 8.81
CA SER A 742 30.12 -19.12 7.67
C SER A 742 31.57 -18.88 7.23
N LEU A 743 32.49 -18.73 8.18
CA LEU A 743 33.93 -18.63 7.93
C LEU A 743 34.49 -19.89 7.28
N ARG A 744 34.14 -21.06 7.83
CA ARG A 744 34.48 -22.36 7.24
C ARG A 744 33.97 -22.49 5.80
N LYS A 745 32.74 -22.07 5.54
CA LYS A 745 32.15 -22.09 4.19
C LYS A 745 32.88 -21.16 3.22
N LYS A 746 33.30 -19.97 3.67
CA LYS A 746 34.06 -18.98 2.88
C LYS A 746 35.37 -19.59 2.37
N GLU A 747 36.10 -20.31 3.23
CA GLU A 747 37.35 -20.99 2.87
C GLU A 747 37.18 -22.45 2.44
N MET A 748 35.93 -22.90 2.21
CA MET A 748 35.61 -24.27 1.79
C MET A 748 36.13 -25.37 2.73
N ILE A 749 36.32 -25.05 4.01
CA ILE A 749 36.75 -26.00 5.06
C ILE A 749 35.52 -26.76 5.58
N LYS A 750 35.48 -28.08 5.39
CA LYS A 750 34.38 -28.93 5.89
C LYS A 750 34.37 -28.94 7.42
N VAL A 751 33.19 -28.96 8.05
CA VAL A 751 33.06 -29.07 9.53
C VAL A 751 33.70 -30.34 10.07
N ARG A 752 33.67 -31.44 9.30
CA ARG A 752 34.32 -32.70 9.68
C ARG A 752 35.84 -32.59 9.82
N GLN A 753 36.49 -31.61 9.20
CA GLN A 753 37.89 -31.26 9.46
C GLN A 753 37.95 -30.49 10.79
N PRO A 754 38.49 -31.08 11.88
CA PRO A 754 38.64 -30.37 13.13
C PRO A 754 39.65 -29.23 12.96
N LEU A 755 39.40 -28.13 13.66
CA LEU A 755 40.30 -26.98 13.73
C LEU A 755 40.77 -26.77 15.17
N GLN A 756 41.90 -26.09 15.35
CA GLN A 756 42.51 -25.98 16.68
C GLN A 756 41.63 -25.15 17.61
N ARG A 757 41.30 -23.92 17.24
CA ARG A 757 40.64 -23.00 18.16
C ARG A 757 39.83 -21.92 17.45
N ILE A 758 38.95 -21.29 18.22
CA ILE A 758 38.37 -19.99 17.92
C ILE A 758 38.75 -19.00 19.00
N MET A 759 38.97 -17.75 18.62
CA MET A 759 39.18 -16.64 19.53
C MET A 759 37.96 -15.73 19.51
N ILE A 760 37.48 -15.35 20.69
CA ILE A 760 36.28 -14.53 20.85
C ILE A 760 36.63 -13.33 21.74
N PRO A 761 36.69 -12.10 21.19
CA PRO A 761 36.77 -10.91 22.01
C PRO A 761 35.51 -10.75 22.85
N VAL A 762 35.69 -10.53 24.14
CA VAL A 762 34.60 -10.27 25.08
C VAL A 762 34.60 -8.79 25.49
N LEU A 763 33.41 -8.21 25.50
CA LEU A 763 33.18 -6.80 25.86
C LEU A 763 33.20 -6.59 27.37
N ASP A 764 32.76 -7.60 28.12
CA ASP A 764 32.76 -7.58 29.57
C ASP A 764 32.90 -9.00 30.16
N LYS A 765 33.12 -9.04 31.48
CA LYS A 765 33.29 -10.29 32.22
C LYS A 765 32.05 -11.20 32.14
N LYS A 766 30.86 -10.62 32.12
CA LYS A 766 29.60 -11.37 32.11
C LYS A 766 29.42 -12.10 30.78
N GLN A 767 29.72 -11.46 29.66
CA GLN A 767 29.72 -12.09 28.34
C GLN A 767 30.71 -13.26 28.29
N GLY A 768 31.90 -13.09 28.85
CA GLY A 768 32.88 -14.17 28.95
C GLY A 768 32.38 -15.36 29.78
N GLU A 769 31.79 -15.11 30.94
CA GLU A 769 31.18 -16.16 31.79
C GLU A 769 30.04 -16.89 31.07
N GLU A 770 29.18 -16.17 30.34
CA GLU A 770 28.08 -16.76 29.56
C GLU A 770 28.59 -17.65 28.42
N ILE A 771 29.64 -17.23 27.68
CA ILE A 771 30.23 -18.04 26.59
C ILE A 771 30.94 -19.28 27.13
N LEU A 772 31.68 -19.15 28.23
CA LEU A 772 32.35 -20.30 28.85
C LEU A 772 31.36 -21.36 29.34
N ALA A 773 30.16 -20.95 29.75
CA ALA A 773 29.10 -21.88 30.16
C ALA A 773 28.59 -22.76 29.00
N VAL A 774 28.68 -22.28 27.75
CA VAL A 774 28.23 -23.01 26.54
C VAL A 774 29.37 -23.41 25.60
N GLN A 775 30.62 -23.28 26.05
CA GLN A 775 31.80 -23.52 25.20
C GLN A 775 31.84 -24.94 24.63
N ASP A 776 31.42 -25.95 25.40
CA ASP A 776 31.48 -27.34 24.98
C ASP A 776 30.48 -27.60 23.85
N LEU A 777 29.32 -26.95 23.94
CA LEU A 777 28.32 -26.96 22.87
C LEU A 777 28.90 -26.33 21.60
N ILE A 778 29.48 -25.12 21.71
CA ILE A 778 30.13 -24.44 20.57
C ILE A 778 31.21 -25.33 19.95
N LYS A 779 32.15 -25.86 20.76
CA LYS A 779 33.24 -26.75 20.31
C LYS A 779 32.72 -27.96 19.55
N SER A 780 31.68 -28.60 20.06
CA SER A 780 31.07 -29.77 19.43
C SER A 780 30.40 -29.41 18.09
N GLU A 781 29.72 -28.27 18.04
CA GLU A 781 28.93 -27.82 16.89
C GLU A 781 29.81 -27.43 15.70
N VAL A 782 30.92 -26.74 15.96
CA VAL A 782 31.82 -26.26 14.91
C VAL A 782 33.09 -27.09 14.78
N ASN A 783 33.22 -28.15 15.57
CA ASN A 783 34.34 -29.07 15.61
C ASN A 783 35.70 -28.34 15.77
N VAL A 784 35.83 -27.58 16.85
CA VAL A 784 37.09 -26.92 17.27
C VAL A 784 37.54 -27.47 18.62
N LYS A 785 38.85 -27.50 18.89
CA LYS A 785 39.38 -28.05 20.14
C LYS A 785 39.24 -27.08 21.31
N GLU A 786 39.40 -25.79 21.06
CA GLU A 786 39.46 -24.76 22.10
C GLU A 786 38.62 -23.52 21.75
N VAL A 787 38.06 -22.90 22.78
CA VAL A 787 37.45 -21.57 22.72
C VAL A 787 38.28 -20.68 23.62
N GLU A 788 38.98 -19.73 23.01
CA GLU A 788 39.84 -18.77 23.70
C GLU A 788 39.12 -17.42 23.78
N LEU A 789 38.97 -16.90 24.99
CA LEU A 789 38.41 -15.56 25.19
C LEU A 789 39.55 -14.55 25.25
N ILE A 790 39.43 -13.47 24.48
CA ILE A 790 40.39 -12.36 24.50
C ILE A 790 39.74 -11.07 24.95
N ASP A 791 40.52 -10.18 25.54
CA ASP A 791 40.08 -8.81 25.80
C ASP A 791 39.98 -8.07 24.46
N ASP A 792 38.85 -7.43 24.20
CA ASP A 792 38.65 -6.62 22.98
C ASP A 792 39.66 -5.46 22.90
N ALA A 793 40.17 -5.00 24.05
CA ALA A 793 41.23 -3.99 24.14
C ALA A 793 42.64 -4.50 23.78
N SER A 794 42.81 -5.80 23.51
CA SER A 794 44.12 -6.41 23.20
C SER A 794 44.75 -5.96 21.88
N GLY A 795 43.98 -5.26 21.02
CA GLY A 795 44.46 -4.75 19.72
C GLY A 795 44.74 -5.84 18.69
N ILE A 796 44.36 -7.09 18.96
CA ILE A 796 44.56 -8.23 18.06
C ILE A 796 43.74 -8.05 16.79
N LEU A 797 42.50 -7.54 16.89
CA LEU A 797 41.59 -7.35 15.75
C LEU A 797 41.55 -5.88 15.31
N VAL A 798 41.96 -5.61 14.07
CA VAL A 798 41.89 -4.27 13.47
C VAL A 798 40.46 -4.02 12.97
N LYS A 799 39.70 -3.18 13.67
CA LYS A 799 38.32 -2.81 13.32
C LYS A 799 38.27 -1.65 12.32
N GLN A 800 37.30 -1.69 11.44
CA GLN A 800 36.94 -0.62 10.50
C GLN A 800 35.45 -0.28 10.67
N ILE A 801 35.11 0.98 10.47
CA ILE A 801 33.74 1.49 10.53
C ILE A 801 33.36 2.16 9.21
N LYS A 802 32.15 1.89 8.73
CA LYS A 802 31.57 2.50 7.53
C LYS A 802 30.17 3.02 7.82
N PRO A 803 29.70 4.06 7.13
CA PRO A 803 28.33 4.57 7.29
C PRO A 803 27.29 3.62 6.67
N ASN A 804 26.19 3.36 7.38
CA ASN A 804 25.03 2.65 6.85
C ASN A 804 24.09 3.62 6.13
N PHE A 805 24.33 3.82 4.83
CA PHE A 805 23.57 4.80 4.02
C PHE A 805 22.06 4.55 4.01
N ARG A 806 21.62 3.28 4.16
CA ARG A 806 20.20 2.92 4.13
C ARG A 806 19.44 3.49 5.33
N VAL A 807 20.07 3.52 6.50
CA VAL A 807 19.46 4.04 7.74
C VAL A 807 19.69 5.55 7.87
N LEU A 808 20.90 6.02 7.54
CA LEU A 808 21.27 7.42 7.65
C LEU A 808 20.51 8.33 6.68
N GLY A 809 20.14 7.83 5.49
CA GLY A 809 19.55 8.63 4.42
C GLY A 809 18.23 9.30 4.81
N PRO A 810 17.20 8.53 5.23
CA PRO A 810 15.92 9.07 5.66
C PRO A 810 16.02 10.03 6.86
N ARG A 811 16.98 9.80 7.77
CA ARG A 811 17.12 10.59 9.01
C ARG A 811 17.81 11.93 8.78
N PHE A 812 18.91 11.96 8.02
CA PHE A 812 19.78 13.14 7.94
C PHE A 812 19.65 13.92 6.62
N GLY A 813 19.09 13.32 5.55
CA GLY A 813 18.80 14.03 4.29
C GLY A 813 19.98 14.88 3.78
N LYS A 814 19.84 16.21 3.85
CA LYS A 814 20.86 17.18 3.38
C LYS A 814 22.14 17.17 4.23
N GLU A 815 22.06 16.81 5.51
CA GLU A 815 23.20 16.78 6.45
C GLU A 815 24.06 15.51 6.31
N MET A 816 23.61 14.54 5.50
CA MET A 816 24.26 13.23 5.35
C MET A 816 25.75 13.33 5.03
N LYS A 817 26.16 14.30 4.21
CA LYS A 817 27.57 14.50 3.84
C LYS A 817 28.46 14.83 5.04
N HIS A 818 27.96 15.62 5.98
CA HIS A 818 28.69 16.02 7.18
C HIS A 818 28.78 14.87 8.19
N VAL A 819 27.68 14.15 8.38
CA VAL A 819 27.63 12.96 9.24
C VAL A 819 28.60 11.87 8.74
N VAL A 820 28.59 11.58 7.44
CA VAL A 820 29.52 10.59 6.84
C VAL A 820 30.98 11.00 7.02
N ALA A 821 31.30 12.28 6.88
CA ALA A 821 32.67 12.76 7.10
C ALA A 821 33.13 12.53 8.55
N LYS A 822 32.22 12.68 9.53
CA LYS A 822 32.52 12.45 10.93
C LYS A 822 32.66 10.96 11.25
N ILE A 823 31.79 10.11 10.70
CA ILE A 823 31.87 8.64 10.84
C ILE A 823 33.23 8.12 10.34
N ASN A 824 33.72 8.62 9.21
CA ASN A 824 35.01 8.20 8.66
C ASN A 824 36.23 8.69 9.47
N GLN A 825 36.03 9.57 10.46
CA GLN A 825 37.09 10.05 11.36
C GLN A 825 37.11 9.31 12.70
N LEU A 826 36.12 8.45 12.98
CA LEU A 826 36.05 7.69 14.22
C LEU A 826 37.24 6.74 14.36
N GLN A 827 37.84 6.73 15.54
CA GLN A 827 38.99 5.91 15.90
C GLN A 827 38.56 4.64 16.63
N ALA A 828 39.50 3.74 16.93
CA ALA A 828 39.21 2.47 17.60
C ALA A 828 38.48 2.64 18.95
N GLU A 829 38.79 3.71 19.70
CA GLU A 829 38.12 4.05 20.97
C GLU A 829 36.64 4.41 20.77
N ASP A 830 36.33 5.11 19.67
CA ASP A 830 34.96 5.48 19.31
C ASP A 830 34.15 4.25 18.88
N ILE A 831 34.76 3.36 18.08
CA ILE A 831 34.16 2.09 17.65
C ILE A 831 33.83 1.22 18.88
N ALA A 832 34.77 1.10 19.81
CA ALA A 832 34.56 0.35 21.06
C ALA A 832 33.44 0.96 21.92
N THR A 833 33.30 2.29 21.91
CA THR A 833 32.20 2.98 22.60
C THR A 833 30.85 2.64 21.96
N ILE A 834 30.75 2.67 20.63
CA ILE A 834 29.52 2.29 19.90
C ILE A 834 29.13 0.84 20.20
N GLU A 835 30.07 -0.10 20.20
CA GLU A 835 29.79 -1.51 20.47
C GLU A 835 29.39 -1.77 21.93
N LYS A 836 29.95 -1.01 22.88
CA LYS A 836 29.68 -1.16 24.30
C LYS A 836 28.40 -0.46 24.75
N GLU A 837 28.18 0.78 24.31
CA GLU A 837 27.06 1.62 24.73
C GLU A 837 25.87 1.58 23.75
N GLY A 838 26.07 0.99 22.57
CA GLY A 838 25.10 0.95 21.47
C GLY A 838 24.98 2.25 20.69
N LYS A 839 25.71 3.29 21.10
CA LYS A 839 25.64 4.64 20.53
C LYS A 839 26.89 5.44 20.87
N ILE A 840 27.11 6.52 20.14
CA ILE A 840 28.11 7.54 20.47
C ILE A 840 27.55 8.93 20.17
N GLU A 841 27.95 9.92 20.97
CA GLU A 841 27.67 11.32 20.69
C GLU A 841 28.78 11.90 19.80
N ILE A 842 28.39 12.45 18.65
CA ILE A 842 29.32 13.12 17.72
C ILE A 842 28.83 14.54 17.43
N GLU A 843 29.77 15.47 17.34
CA GLU A 843 29.47 16.84 16.93
C GLU A 843 29.46 16.95 15.39
N VAL A 844 28.36 17.44 14.84
CA VAL A 844 28.18 17.72 13.41
C VAL A 844 27.63 19.13 13.25
N ASN A 845 28.39 20.00 12.55
CA ASN A 845 28.01 21.39 12.28
C ASN A 845 27.66 22.24 13.54
N GLY A 846 28.26 21.93 14.70
CA GLY A 846 28.04 22.65 15.96
C GLY A 846 26.85 22.13 16.79
N GLU A 847 26.18 21.08 16.33
CA GLU A 847 25.14 20.36 17.09
C GLU A 847 25.63 18.97 17.48
N MET A 848 25.28 18.54 18.70
CA MET A 848 25.55 17.19 19.18
C MET A 848 24.47 16.24 18.68
N ILE A 849 24.87 15.24 17.90
CA ILE A 849 23.96 14.19 17.41
C ILE A 849 24.34 12.84 18.03
N ILE A 850 23.32 12.03 18.31
CA ILE A 850 23.49 10.64 18.76
C ILE A 850 23.49 9.74 17.53
N LEU A 851 24.64 9.11 17.29
CA LEU A 851 24.84 8.07 16.28
C LEU A 851 24.61 6.70 16.92
N ASP A 852 23.64 5.95 16.42
CA ASP A 852 23.28 4.62 16.92
C ASP A 852 24.08 3.53 16.21
N ALA A 853 24.32 2.39 16.87
CA ALA A 853 25.03 1.25 16.28
C ALA A 853 24.39 0.74 14.98
N SER A 854 23.08 0.89 14.80
CA SER A 854 22.36 0.52 13.57
C SER A 854 22.69 1.42 12.36
N GLU A 855 23.31 2.57 12.59
CA GLU A 855 23.63 3.59 11.57
C GLU A 855 25.04 3.45 11.00
N VAL A 856 25.81 2.49 11.49
CA VAL A 856 27.17 2.19 11.05
C VAL A 856 27.33 0.70 10.80
N GLU A 857 28.30 0.36 9.95
CA GLU A 857 28.74 -1.00 9.68
C GLU A 857 30.16 -1.14 10.23
N ILE A 858 30.31 -1.93 11.30
CA ILE A 858 31.60 -2.24 11.91
C ILE A 858 32.05 -3.62 11.42
N SER A 859 33.28 -3.71 10.93
CA SER A 859 33.88 -4.95 10.42
C SER A 859 35.32 -5.06 10.85
N SER A 860 35.79 -6.26 11.16
CA SER A 860 37.19 -6.55 11.47
C SER A 860 37.96 -6.97 10.21
N GLN A 861 39.23 -6.59 10.10
CA GLN A 861 40.13 -7.10 9.06
C GLN A 861 40.60 -8.53 9.39
N ASP A 862 40.71 -9.37 8.35
CA ASP A 862 41.35 -10.68 8.44
C ASP A 862 42.86 -10.52 8.74
N ILE A 863 43.42 -11.39 9.57
CA ILE A 863 44.85 -11.43 9.92
C ILE A 863 45.43 -12.71 9.30
N GLU A 864 46.70 -12.71 8.94
CA GLU A 864 47.34 -13.89 8.37
C GLU A 864 47.16 -15.13 9.29
N GLY A 865 46.53 -16.19 8.75
CA GLY A 865 46.21 -17.42 9.48
C GLY A 865 44.87 -17.42 10.25
N TRP A 866 44.13 -16.31 10.25
CA TRP A 866 42.87 -16.15 10.98
C TRP A 866 41.79 -15.51 10.11
N LEU A 867 40.60 -16.11 10.12
CA LEU A 867 39.43 -15.50 9.49
C LEU A 867 38.55 -14.86 10.55
N VAL A 868 38.00 -13.68 10.27
CA VAL A 868 37.17 -12.97 11.24
C VAL A 868 35.77 -12.74 10.68
N ALA A 869 34.76 -12.98 11.51
CA ALA A 869 33.37 -12.63 11.23
C ALA A 869 32.69 -12.05 12.46
N SER A 870 31.75 -11.15 12.23
CA SER A 870 31.01 -10.45 13.30
C SER A 870 29.51 -10.47 13.01
N SER A 871 28.71 -10.59 14.07
CA SER A 871 27.25 -10.41 14.03
C SER A 871 26.81 -9.71 15.32
N GLY A 872 26.23 -8.52 15.17
CA GLY A 872 25.91 -7.66 16.31
C GLY A 872 27.16 -7.37 17.14
N ASN A 873 27.11 -7.68 18.44
CA ASN A 873 28.18 -7.47 19.41
C ASN A 873 29.06 -8.72 19.64
N ILE A 874 28.97 -9.73 18.76
CA ILE A 874 29.78 -10.95 18.81
C ILE A 874 30.71 -10.96 17.61
N THR A 875 32.00 -11.08 17.87
CA THR A 875 33.03 -11.31 16.85
C THR A 875 33.70 -12.64 17.13
N VAL A 876 34.02 -13.38 16.07
CA VAL A 876 34.74 -14.65 16.17
C VAL A 876 35.89 -14.66 15.17
N ALA A 877 37.08 -15.02 15.65
CA ALA A 877 38.23 -15.32 14.81
C ALA A 877 38.47 -16.84 14.79
N LEU A 878 38.58 -17.42 13.60
CA LEU A 878 38.80 -18.85 13.38
C LEU A 878 40.24 -19.13 12.97
N ASP A 879 40.92 -20.01 13.71
CA ASP A 879 42.25 -20.52 13.35
C ASP A 879 42.10 -21.55 12.22
N VAL A 880 42.63 -21.23 11.04
CA VAL A 880 42.55 -22.12 9.87
C VAL A 880 43.80 -22.97 9.67
N ASN A 881 44.77 -22.89 10.58
CA ASN A 881 45.96 -23.72 10.51
C ASN A 881 45.61 -25.18 10.88
N ILE A 882 45.85 -26.10 9.94
CA ILE A 882 45.59 -27.53 10.13
C ILE A 882 46.92 -28.24 10.43
N SER A 883 47.08 -28.70 11.67
CA SER A 883 48.25 -29.53 12.04
C SER A 883 48.15 -30.94 11.42
N PRO A 884 49.26 -31.68 11.31
CA PRO A 884 49.25 -33.06 10.83
C PRO A 884 48.27 -33.97 11.61
N GLU A 885 48.15 -33.78 12.92
CA GLU A 885 47.24 -34.53 13.80
C GLU A 885 45.77 -34.21 13.51
N LEU A 886 45.44 -32.92 13.34
CA LEU A 886 44.10 -32.48 12.96
C LEU A 886 43.72 -33.00 11.56
N LYS A 887 44.68 -33.04 10.63
CA LYS A 887 44.46 -33.62 9.28
C LYS A 887 44.11 -35.11 9.38
N LYS A 888 44.85 -35.88 10.19
CA LYS A 888 44.55 -37.31 10.45
C LYS A 888 43.18 -37.53 11.08
N GLU A 889 42.78 -36.71 12.05
CA GLU A 889 41.43 -36.79 12.64
C GLU A 889 40.32 -36.42 11.63
N GLY A 890 40.58 -35.44 10.76
CA GLY A 890 39.68 -35.10 9.65
C GLY A 890 39.42 -36.28 8.72
N VAL A 891 40.49 -36.97 8.31
CA VAL A 891 40.43 -38.21 7.52
C VAL A 891 39.60 -39.29 8.25
N ALA A 892 39.84 -39.49 9.55
CA ALA A 892 39.07 -40.46 10.35
C ALA A 892 37.57 -40.12 10.41
N ARG A 893 37.21 -38.84 10.55
CA ARG A 893 35.80 -38.38 10.57
C ARG A 893 35.12 -38.51 9.21
N GLU A 894 35.83 -38.26 8.13
CA GLU A 894 35.31 -38.47 6.78
C GLU A 894 35.13 -39.97 6.51
N LEU A 895 36.04 -40.83 6.97
CA LEU A 895 35.88 -42.29 6.92
C LEU A 895 34.62 -42.75 7.68
N VAL A 896 34.38 -42.24 8.90
CA VAL A 896 33.14 -42.52 9.65
C VAL A 896 31.90 -42.12 8.83
N ASN A 897 31.92 -40.93 8.21
CA ASN A 897 30.84 -40.48 7.33
C ASN A 897 30.61 -41.43 6.15
N ARG A 898 31.67 -41.92 5.49
CA ARG A 898 31.57 -42.88 4.38
C ARG A 898 30.99 -44.23 4.84
N ILE A 899 31.46 -44.76 5.97
CA ILE A 899 30.94 -45.99 6.56
C ILE A 899 29.45 -45.85 6.91
N GLN A 900 29.05 -44.74 7.52
CA GLN A 900 27.65 -44.51 7.89
C GLN A 900 26.72 -44.37 6.68
N ASN A 901 27.16 -43.70 5.63
CA ASN A 901 26.40 -43.64 4.38
C ASN A 901 26.27 -45.04 3.75
N MET A 902 27.35 -45.82 3.71
CA MET A 902 27.27 -47.20 3.22
C MET A 902 26.34 -48.10 4.06
N ARG A 903 26.30 -47.93 5.39
CA ARG A 903 25.35 -48.65 6.25
C ARG A 903 23.91 -48.34 5.84
N LYS A 904 23.62 -47.05 5.60
CA LYS A 904 22.30 -46.60 5.16
C LYS A 904 21.94 -47.12 3.76
N ASP A 905 22.87 -47.02 2.81
CA ASP A 905 22.66 -47.46 1.41
C ASP A 905 22.51 -48.98 1.31
N SER A 906 23.14 -49.72 2.24
CA SER A 906 23.01 -51.17 2.36
C SER A 906 21.74 -51.61 3.11
N GLY A 907 20.89 -50.67 3.54
CA GLY A 907 19.64 -50.94 4.25
C GLY A 907 19.81 -51.50 5.66
N PHE A 908 20.96 -51.29 6.30
CA PHE A 908 21.18 -51.74 7.68
C PHE A 908 20.37 -50.89 8.65
N GLU A 909 19.87 -51.53 9.71
CA GLU A 909 19.21 -50.81 10.78
C GLU A 909 20.22 -49.99 11.57
N VAL A 910 19.77 -48.89 12.16
CA VAL A 910 20.63 -47.95 12.90
C VAL A 910 21.33 -48.64 14.08
N THR A 911 20.76 -49.72 14.60
CA THR A 911 21.27 -50.53 15.72
C THR A 911 22.21 -51.66 15.33
N ASP A 912 22.40 -51.94 14.04
CA ASP A 912 23.21 -53.08 13.58
C ASP A 912 24.70 -52.88 13.90
N THR A 913 25.39 -53.95 14.33
CA THR A 913 26.87 -53.94 14.43
C THR A 913 27.50 -54.47 13.14
N ILE A 914 28.64 -53.92 12.74
CA ILE A 914 29.30 -54.26 11.46
C ILE A 914 30.76 -54.66 11.62
N ASN A 915 31.30 -55.37 10.63
CA ASN A 915 32.73 -55.52 10.41
C ASN A 915 33.15 -54.67 9.22
N VAL A 916 34.31 -54.01 9.32
CA VAL A 916 34.84 -53.09 8.32
C VAL A 916 36.20 -53.60 7.82
N GLN A 917 36.33 -53.78 6.52
CA GLN A 917 37.61 -54.00 5.85
C GLN A 917 37.95 -52.80 4.98
N LEU A 918 39.17 -52.27 5.16
CA LEU A 918 39.62 -51.07 4.47
C LEU A 918 40.98 -51.31 3.80
N GLN A 919 41.11 -50.92 2.55
CA GLN A 919 42.35 -51.08 1.80
C GLN A 919 43.37 -50.00 2.21
N LYS A 920 44.62 -50.39 2.36
CA LYS A 920 45.73 -49.46 2.61
C LYS A 920 45.96 -48.54 1.41
N ASP A 921 46.25 -47.26 1.67
CA ASP A 921 46.54 -46.25 0.64
C ASP A 921 47.78 -45.38 0.94
N GLY A 922 48.43 -45.59 2.09
CA GLY A 922 49.59 -44.85 2.57
C GLY A 922 49.28 -43.65 3.46
N ILE A 923 48.04 -43.17 3.51
CA ILE A 923 47.59 -42.03 4.33
C ILE A 923 46.62 -42.50 5.42
N ILE A 924 45.73 -43.44 5.08
CA ILE A 924 44.62 -43.84 5.95
C ILE A 924 45.04 -44.72 7.13
N GLU A 925 46.15 -45.44 7.02
CA GLU A 925 46.66 -46.34 8.05
C GLU A 925 46.94 -45.60 9.35
N ASP A 926 47.65 -44.48 9.24
CA ASP A 926 47.98 -43.59 10.34
C ASP A 926 46.73 -42.94 10.94
N ALA A 927 45.83 -42.44 10.09
CA ALA A 927 44.59 -41.81 10.53
C ALA A 927 43.67 -42.79 11.30
N VAL A 928 43.59 -44.05 10.82
CA VAL A 928 42.83 -45.12 11.47
C VAL A 928 43.51 -45.57 12.75
N ALA A 929 44.82 -45.77 12.77
CA ALA A 929 45.55 -46.20 13.97
C ALA A 929 45.37 -45.20 15.12
N ASP A 930 45.51 -43.90 14.83
CA ASP A 930 45.41 -42.84 15.83
C ASP A 930 43.96 -42.61 16.31
N ASN A 931 42.94 -43.05 15.56
CA ASN A 931 41.52 -42.77 15.84
C ASN A 931 40.61 -44.02 15.89
N ILE A 932 41.17 -45.22 16.04
CA ILE A 932 40.43 -46.49 15.87
C ILE A 932 39.23 -46.61 16.82
N THR A 933 39.37 -46.16 18.08
CA THR A 933 38.31 -46.21 19.08
C THR A 933 37.14 -45.31 18.70
N TYR A 934 37.43 -44.11 18.20
CA TYR A 934 36.42 -43.17 17.72
C TYR A 934 35.66 -43.75 16.53
N ILE A 935 36.39 -44.24 15.52
CA ILE A 935 35.80 -44.83 14.31
C ILE A 935 34.88 -45.99 14.69
N LYS A 936 35.35 -46.92 15.54
CA LYS A 936 34.54 -48.07 15.95
C LYS A 936 33.28 -47.67 16.70
N THR A 937 33.39 -46.70 17.61
CA THR A 937 32.26 -46.23 18.42
C THR A 937 31.21 -45.55 17.56
N GLU A 938 31.61 -44.61 16.70
CA GLU A 938 30.69 -43.84 15.88
C GLU A 938 30.08 -44.65 14.72
N THR A 939 30.62 -45.82 14.38
CA THR A 939 30.11 -46.68 13.29
C THR A 939 29.53 -48.02 13.76
N LEU A 940 29.48 -48.27 15.08
CA LEU A 940 29.14 -49.57 15.68
C LEU A 940 29.94 -50.73 15.05
N THR A 941 31.23 -50.51 14.82
CA THR A 941 32.13 -51.49 14.20
C THR A 941 32.73 -52.43 15.25
N ALA A 942 32.43 -53.73 15.15
CA ALA A 942 32.99 -54.76 16.01
C ALA A 942 34.47 -55.01 15.70
N ALA A 943 34.79 -55.27 14.42
CA ALA A 943 36.15 -55.42 13.92
C ALA A 943 36.43 -54.49 12.75
N LEU A 944 37.59 -53.81 12.79
CA LEU A 944 38.11 -53.00 11.69
C LEU A 944 39.47 -53.57 11.30
N GLU A 945 39.62 -53.99 10.05
CA GLU A 945 40.83 -54.62 9.52
C GLU A 945 41.39 -53.81 8.32
N LEU A 946 42.69 -53.52 8.35
CA LEU A 946 43.43 -52.89 7.26
C LEU A 946 44.09 -53.97 6.38
N ALA A 947 43.68 -54.07 5.12
CA ALA A 947 44.18 -55.08 4.18
C ALA A 947 44.95 -54.44 3.01
N GLU A 948 45.93 -55.15 2.44
CA GLU A 948 46.65 -54.69 1.23
C GLU A 948 45.73 -54.67 -0.01
N VAL A 949 44.78 -55.59 -0.08
CA VAL A 949 43.78 -55.69 -1.17
C VAL A 949 42.44 -56.09 -0.56
N VAL A 950 41.41 -55.26 -0.78
CA VAL A 950 40.02 -55.58 -0.42
C VAL A 950 39.28 -56.06 -1.67
N LYS A 951 38.84 -57.33 -1.67
CA LYS A 951 38.00 -57.91 -2.73
C LYS A 951 36.52 -57.54 -2.47
N ASP A 952 35.79 -57.24 -3.53
CA ASP A 952 34.36 -56.87 -3.48
C ASP A 952 34.03 -55.61 -2.65
N GLY A 953 35.03 -54.77 -2.36
CA GLY A 953 34.84 -53.47 -1.69
C GLY A 953 34.41 -52.37 -2.66
N VAL A 954 33.72 -51.35 -2.11
CA VAL A 954 33.31 -50.14 -2.81
C VAL A 954 34.50 -49.16 -2.85
N ASP A 955 34.76 -48.57 -4.01
CA ASP A 955 35.75 -47.50 -4.15
C ASP A 955 35.27 -46.24 -3.44
N VAL A 956 36.11 -45.68 -2.55
CA VAL A 956 35.79 -44.49 -1.77
C VAL A 956 36.94 -43.48 -1.91
N GLU A 957 36.59 -42.28 -2.35
CA GLU A 957 37.51 -41.16 -2.52
C GLU A 957 37.07 -39.98 -1.65
N PHE A 958 38.01 -39.44 -0.87
CA PHE A 958 37.80 -38.24 -0.08
C PHE A 958 39.12 -37.58 0.33
N ASP A 959 39.15 -36.25 0.23
CA ASP A 959 40.35 -35.45 0.49
C ASP A 959 41.54 -35.97 -0.35
N ASP A 960 42.63 -36.43 0.27
CA ASP A 960 43.79 -37.02 -0.44
C ASP A 960 43.79 -38.57 -0.43
N VAL A 961 42.71 -39.21 0.05
CA VAL A 961 42.59 -40.66 0.24
C VAL A 961 41.83 -41.31 -0.91
N THR A 962 42.41 -42.38 -1.46
CA THR A 962 41.74 -43.25 -2.46
C THR A 962 41.87 -44.71 -2.01
N THR A 963 40.77 -45.30 -1.53
CA THR A 963 40.76 -46.63 -0.91
C THR A 963 39.53 -47.45 -1.31
N LYS A 964 39.54 -48.75 -0.96
CA LYS A 964 38.38 -49.64 -1.04
C LYS A 964 37.86 -50.01 0.34
N LEU A 965 36.56 -49.86 0.53
CA LEU A 965 35.85 -50.12 1.78
C LEU A 965 34.81 -51.23 1.59
N LEU A 966 34.83 -52.23 2.47
CA LEU A 966 33.81 -53.26 2.55
C LEU A 966 33.22 -53.27 3.97
N ILE A 967 31.89 -53.24 4.05
CA ILE A 967 31.17 -53.42 5.31
C ILE A 967 30.34 -54.70 5.25
N THR A 968 30.34 -55.48 6.32
CA THR A 968 29.50 -56.66 6.47
C THR A 968 28.72 -56.57 7.78
N LYS A 969 27.43 -56.89 7.74
CA LYS A 969 26.61 -56.99 8.95
C LYS A 969 27.12 -58.15 9.79
N ASN A 970 27.33 -57.89 11.08
CA ASN A 970 27.77 -58.89 12.05
C ASN A 970 26.59 -59.69 12.59
#